data_AF-A0A1T2Y3Z8-F1
#
_entry.id   AF-A0A1T2Y3Z8-F1
#
_cell.length_a   1.000
_cell.length_b   1.000
_cell.length_c   1.000
_cell.angle_alpha   90.00
_cell.angle_beta   90.00
_cell.angle_gamma   90.00
#
_symmetry.space_group_name_H-M   'P 1'
#
loop_
_entity.id
_entity.type
_entity.pdbx_description
1 polymer ?
#
loop_
_entity_poly.entity_id
_entity_poly.type
_entity_poly.pdbx_seq_one_letter_code
_entity_poly.pdbx_strand_id
1 'polypeptide(L)'
;MAPLADRQLQDSMSGSALGGLTDKRVQVPPGSSLFPAFDAYRSAINTPEAIAWFLKQGIVMSSVVIKPDSVTGNVTRDGVTRLETFTAGDGSGWWRISPRINAAAAALDVAGNGLPYLSDDSDILSRNTVLSWYGVKPPAHEGDLGRVRNELAASNWLALPGDTKARINQRILTARTVVDRIDERKNLSNQLSALLGNKPDNEALVLTGVQAQIGSTSSLAKAAATTASVSDVLKTHDLPLPKTVGELRNTIRWLNASLPPAPPLGNFAQLISTPWVPGALSEPDKQFLAGLSRVDPSHRNPSRDLLSGGFVDSTSPDELRSKAEHYLKLALYRSQPQARWEHIATGRQFRGQSAAGPSTLEVMRWAMAAIMLQIDPDAPGKPGVIAGYDIYQAANNGRSMAAVREDIEAHLKQKLGPDAKAAPLVAHLFLASAAPEFLIADSVSTLRMGTTEWADLRLGVAFAERQGGPGCSRAMSYQEVMALTRLDPRSPEEAAVLDNHGIAPLLDWGLMQGLYTKPADGAYTPQQYQQAASAFDAQRDQLLQALNAFKTPLPTRRSLAIEQLQKEFPDLDVKQLEAMRVYIADPNERRNMKLSEPRTRSLIETYMTGDLTTNRWMLLAPGEQPPQPAKPKSPYAADKGLSKQQQAAVDQNVKALNARIDKLANVQNLVSVEVDTYLDNLKQGLGTVTRRMIANLPLADRQALEFGNVELFALREQTDGVPTVELTPGQVEERRGRKGTVIRSEYNGVIRYFEVFPDKMLMVKRDDLPAKLTLGGTFESQPKTYGNWATTHTQVQNGASEPFDFKAYSSDSQPTPGTTSPGIIIDKLGDTLVAPTSAQNGTANSMPNSFGSARTDAIIDRIMQGNFVHHRDSVLTAARGELQLEQSREVLRRNDAILLSMIPFVGAIMDLVKGNWVEGTRGLLIDTVGALVGGAASAVGSLVKTTKVVAPFGAKAFRVLEKGVLVVSGFLNPLDGSADLLAAGAKGIFAVPKLLSKVPKPTLMTTLGAVEEKLRTYLGVSGGVKQLATTQRGSEQATASDGLYHGVNIKATQIDGLWYATDPKTGLPVGTPLDGFFSA
;
A
#
# COMPACT_ATOMS: atom_id res chain seq x y z
N MET A 1 17.87 -49.68 -10.27
CA MET A 1 18.14 -49.81 -8.82
C MET A 1 16.91 -49.74 -7.92
N ALA A 2 15.77 -49.18 -8.37
CA ALA A 2 14.53 -49.12 -7.59
C ALA A 2 13.92 -50.46 -7.07
N PRO A 3 14.02 -51.61 -7.77
CA PRO A 3 13.24 -52.80 -7.40
C PRO A 3 13.58 -53.34 -6.00
N LEU A 4 14.86 -53.44 -5.64
CA LEU A 4 15.29 -54.06 -4.37
C LEU A 4 14.94 -53.22 -3.14
N ALA A 5 14.90 -51.89 -3.27
CA ALA A 5 14.62 -50.96 -2.18
C ALA A 5 13.14 -50.97 -1.73
N ASP A 6 12.20 -51.12 -2.68
CA ASP A 6 10.77 -51.29 -2.35
C ASP A 6 10.50 -52.61 -1.64
N ARG A 7 11.21 -53.68 -2.03
CA ARG A 7 11.15 -54.97 -1.34
C ARG A 7 11.71 -54.88 0.07
N GLN A 8 12.86 -54.25 0.25
CA GLN A 8 13.44 -54.00 1.58
C GLN A 8 12.49 -53.22 2.49
N LEU A 9 11.82 -52.19 1.94
CA LEU A 9 10.81 -51.44 2.66
C LEU A 9 9.61 -52.33 3.02
N GLN A 10 9.07 -53.12 2.09
CA GLN A 10 7.97 -54.06 2.34
C GLN A 10 8.29 -55.11 3.42
N ASP A 11 9.51 -55.66 3.40
CA ASP A 11 9.98 -56.64 4.37
C ASP A 11 10.10 -56.02 5.77
N SER A 12 10.59 -54.78 5.86
CA SER A 12 10.66 -54.02 7.12
C SER A 12 9.27 -53.75 7.73
N MET A 13 8.26 -53.56 6.89
CA MET A 13 6.87 -53.33 7.29
C MET A 13 6.21 -54.61 7.81
N SER A 14 6.60 -55.76 7.27
CA SER A 14 6.07 -57.07 7.63
C SER A 14 6.66 -57.63 8.93
N GLY A 15 7.75 -57.02 9.43
CA GLY A 15 8.43 -57.38 10.67
C GLY A 15 7.91 -56.65 11.92
N SER A 16 8.82 -56.04 12.70
CA SER A 16 8.52 -55.41 14.00
C SER A 16 7.58 -54.19 13.91
N ALA A 17 7.44 -53.58 12.73
CA ALA A 17 6.54 -52.44 12.50
C ALA A 17 5.05 -52.81 12.71
N LEU A 18 4.66 -54.08 12.52
CA LEU A 18 3.30 -54.58 12.79
C LEU A 18 3.19 -55.35 14.12
N GLY A 19 4.13 -55.12 15.05
CA GLY A 19 4.12 -55.73 16.38
C GLY A 19 3.01 -55.23 17.31
N GLY A 20 2.31 -54.16 16.95
CA GLY A 20 1.20 -53.60 17.74
C GLY A 20 0.49 -52.44 17.03
N LEU A 21 -0.58 -51.92 17.65
CA LEU A 21 -1.39 -50.84 17.07
C LEU A 21 -0.65 -49.50 16.94
N THR A 22 0.19 -49.18 17.91
CA THR A 22 0.94 -47.92 17.95
C THR A 22 1.74 -47.72 16.67
N ASP A 23 1.63 -46.54 16.08
CA ASP A 23 2.39 -46.19 14.89
C ASP A 23 3.90 -46.24 15.19
N LYS A 24 4.67 -46.80 14.25
CA LYS A 24 6.12 -47.02 14.39
C LYS A 24 6.86 -46.21 13.34
N ARG A 25 8.11 -45.86 13.64
CA ARG A 25 9.02 -45.21 12.68
C ARG A 25 9.72 -46.29 11.85
N VAL A 26 9.72 -46.13 10.54
CA VAL A 26 10.25 -47.06 9.55
C VAL A 26 11.26 -46.34 8.69
N GLN A 27 12.42 -46.96 8.47
CA GLN A 27 13.46 -46.39 7.61
C GLN A 27 13.00 -46.41 6.15
N VAL A 28 13.20 -45.32 5.42
CA VAL A 28 12.86 -45.17 4.00
C VAL A 28 14.13 -45.35 3.17
N PRO A 29 14.34 -46.51 2.50
CA PRO A 29 15.58 -46.76 1.77
C PRO A 29 15.76 -45.83 0.58
N PRO A 30 16.97 -45.30 0.36
CA PRO A 30 17.32 -44.60 -0.88
C PRO A 30 17.05 -45.50 -2.10
N GLY A 31 16.24 -45.00 -3.03
CA GLY A 31 15.85 -45.75 -4.24
C GLY A 31 14.50 -46.46 -4.16
N SER A 32 13.81 -46.48 -3.02
CA SER A 32 12.39 -46.90 -2.97
C SER A 32 11.51 -45.96 -3.79
N SER A 33 10.37 -46.45 -4.27
CA SER A 33 9.39 -45.64 -5.02
C SER A 33 8.82 -44.48 -4.19
N LEU A 34 8.81 -44.61 -2.86
CA LEU A 34 8.38 -43.58 -1.91
C LEU A 34 9.43 -42.46 -1.71
N PHE A 35 10.73 -42.80 -1.80
CA PHE A 35 11.83 -41.90 -1.46
C PHE A 35 11.76 -40.52 -2.14
N PRO A 36 11.42 -40.38 -3.44
CA PRO A 36 11.29 -39.08 -4.08
C PRO A 36 10.27 -38.12 -3.43
N ALA A 37 9.17 -38.66 -2.89
CA ALA A 37 8.16 -37.86 -2.18
C ALA A 37 8.61 -37.52 -0.76
N PHE A 38 9.22 -38.49 -0.08
CA PHE A 38 9.82 -38.31 1.24
C PHE A 38 10.88 -37.20 1.23
N ASP A 39 11.82 -37.27 0.27
CA ASP A 39 12.91 -36.31 0.14
C ASP A 39 12.40 -34.90 -0.22
N ALA A 40 11.39 -34.81 -1.10
CA ALA A 40 10.77 -33.54 -1.44
C ALA A 40 10.11 -32.87 -0.22
N TYR A 41 9.39 -33.64 0.61
CA TYR A 41 8.78 -33.12 1.85
C TYR A 41 9.84 -32.71 2.88
N ARG A 42 10.85 -33.56 3.10
CA ARG A 42 12.00 -33.25 3.97
C ARG A 42 12.71 -31.97 3.53
N SER A 43 13.00 -31.80 2.24
CA SER A 43 13.63 -30.59 1.72
C SER A 43 12.72 -29.35 1.88
N ALA A 44 11.42 -29.47 1.63
CA ALA A 44 10.49 -28.35 1.72
C ALA A 44 10.33 -27.81 3.16
N ILE A 45 10.27 -28.69 4.16
CA ILE A 45 10.06 -28.31 5.57
C ILE A 45 11.33 -27.75 6.23
N ASN A 46 12.52 -28.03 5.68
CA ASN A 46 13.81 -27.50 6.14
C ASN A 46 14.30 -26.26 5.37
N THR A 47 13.44 -25.64 4.57
CA THR A 47 13.82 -24.37 3.94
C THR A 47 14.12 -23.30 5.00
N PRO A 48 15.08 -22.38 4.74
CA PRO A 48 15.40 -21.31 5.68
C PRO A 48 14.17 -20.50 6.10
N GLU A 49 13.24 -20.25 5.18
CA GLU A 49 12.00 -19.53 5.46
C GLU A 49 11.05 -20.31 6.39
N ALA A 50 10.94 -21.63 6.22
CA ALA A 50 10.10 -22.48 7.07
C ALA A 50 10.67 -22.57 8.50
N ILE A 51 11.97 -22.83 8.63
CA ILE A 51 12.65 -22.88 9.92
C ILE A 51 12.51 -21.53 10.65
N ALA A 52 12.78 -20.42 9.95
CA ALA A 52 12.64 -19.07 10.52
C ALA A 52 11.20 -18.80 10.99
N TRP A 53 10.20 -19.25 10.24
CA TRP A 53 8.80 -19.10 10.64
C TRP A 53 8.45 -19.92 11.89
N PHE A 54 8.82 -21.21 11.94
CA PHE A 54 8.56 -22.05 13.11
C PHE A 54 9.22 -21.50 14.38
N LEU A 55 10.47 -21.02 14.28
CA LEU A 55 11.19 -20.37 15.37
C LEU A 55 10.50 -19.07 15.81
N LYS A 56 10.07 -18.23 14.86
CA LYS A 56 9.34 -16.99 15.15
C LYS A 56 8.03 -17.24 15.92
N GLN A 57 7.32 -18.32 15.58
CA GLN A 57 6.09 -18.69 16.29
C GLN A 57 6.34 -19.36 17.64
N GLY A 58 7.59 -19.67 17.99
CA GLY A 58 7.95 -20.36 19.23
C GLY A 58 7.55 -21.84 19.25
N ILE A 59 7.40 -22.46 18.07
CA ILE A 59 7.01 -23.87 17.95
C ILE A 59 8.22 -24.77 18.20
N VAL A 60 8.04 -25.78 19.05
CA VAL A 60 9.02 -26.86 19.25
C VAL A 60 9.02 -27.78 18.04
N MET A 61 10.12 -27.83 17.28
CA MET A 61 10.21 -28.58 16.01
C MET A 61 9.76 -30.04 16.11
N SER A 62 10.13 -30.74 17.19
CA SER A 62 9.77 -32.15 17.39
C SER A 62 8.27 -32.41 17.57
N SER A 63 7.48 -31.36 17.79
CA SER A 63 6.02 -31.42 17.94
C SER A 63 5.24 -30.96 16.71
N VAL A 64 5.93 -30.49 15.67
CA VAL A 64 5.31 -29.98 14.45
C VAL A 64 4.62 -31.11 13.71
N VAL A 65 3.35 -30.89 13.37
CA VAL A 65 2.54 -31.74 12.51
C VAL A 65 1.90 -30.88 11.42
N ILE A 66 2.28 -31.13 10.17
CA ILE A 66 1.74 -30.49 8.98
C ILE A 66 0.49 -31.24 8.53
N LYS A 67 -0.64 -30.55 8.41
CA LYS A 67 -1.88 -31.04 7.83
C LYS A 67 -2.15 -30.30 6.51
N PRO A 68 -3.07 -30.79 5.66
CA PRO A 68 -3.34 -30.17 4.35
C PRO A 68 -3.67 -28.66 4.38
N ASP A 69 -4.20 -28.15 5.49
CA ASP A 69 -4.66 -26.77 5.66
C ASP A 69 -4.06 -26.02 6.86
N SER A 70 -3.25 -26.71 7.68
CA SER A 70 -2.81 -26.20 8.97
C SER A 70 -1.49 -26.81 9.43
N VAL A 71 -0.83 -26.15 10.38
CA VAL A 71 0.29 -26.72 11.13
C VAL A 71 -0.02 -26.65 12.60
N THR A 72 0.26 -27.73 13.32
CA THR A 72 0.08 -27.80 14.77
C THR A 72 1.41 -28.07 15.45
N GLY A 73 1.63 -27.48 16.61
CA GLY A 73 2.82 -27.78 17.42
C GLY A 73 2.71 -27.19 18.83
N ASN A 74 3.56 -27.67 19.72
CA ASN A 74 3.72 -27.11 21.05
C ASN A 74 4.45 -25.76 20.93
N VAL A 75 3.76 -24.70 21.34
CA VAL A 75 4.25 -23.32 21.36
C VAL A 75 4.52 -22.92 22.81
N THR A 76 5.66 -22.30 23.06
CA THR A 76 5.98 -21.75 24.39
C THR A 76 5.93 -20.23 24.35
N ARG A 77 5.01 -19.62 25.11
CA ARG A 77 4.89 -18.16 25.31
C ARG A 77 4.86 -17.86 26.80
N ASP A 78 5.66 -16.89 27.23
CA ASP A 78 5.73 -16.45 28.62
C ASP A 78 5.92 -17.59 29.64
N GLY A 79 6.71 -18.61 29.27
CA GLY A 79 7.00 -19.78 30.10
C GLY A 79 5.92 -20.88 30.12
N VAL A 80 4.82 -20.72 29.38
CA VAL A 80 3.74 -21.73 29.29
C VAL A 80 3.75 -22.40 27.91
N THR A 81 3.86 -23.73 27.89
CA THR A 81 3.77 -24.53 26.66
C THR A 81 2.33 -24.99 26.41
N ARG A 82 1.79 -24.71 25.22
CA ARG A 82 0.46 -25.16 24.79
C ARG A 82 0.49 -25.67 23.36
N LEU A 83 -0.37 -26.62 23.04
CA LEU A 83 -0.58 -27.06 21.66
C LEU A 83 -1.34 -25.95 20.92
N GLU A 84 -0.72 -25.35 19.90
CA GLU A 84 -1.34 -24.34 19.05
C GLU A 84 -1.43 -24.84 17.60
N THR A 85 -2.50 -24.46 16.91
CA THR A 85 -2.72 -24.73 15.49
C THR A 85 -2.75 -23.42 14.73
N PHE A 86 -1.91 -23.34 13.71
CA PHE A 86 -1.86 -22.22 12.76
C PHE A 86 -2.47 -22.64 11.44
N THR A 87 -3.18 -21.73 10.80
CA THR A 87 -3.86 -21.92 9.52
C THR A 87 -3.43 -20.84 8.55
N ALA A 88 -3.69 -21.05 7.26
CA ALA A 88 -3.36 -20.04 6.26
C ALA A 88 -4.18 -18.73 6.40
N GLY A 89 -5.28 -18.74 7.17
CA GLY A 89 -6.18 -17.60 7.31
C GLY A 89 -6.09 -16.82 8.62
N ASP A 90 -5.22 -17.20 9.57
CA ASP A 90 -5.23 -16.67 10.95
C ASP A 90 -4.26 -15.51 11.22
N GLY A 91 -3.67 -14.93 10.17
CA GLY A 91 -2.70 -13.84 10.30
C GLY A 91 -1.31 -14.24 10.81
N SER A 92 -1.05 -15.52 11.10
CA SER A 92 0.28 -16.00 11.54
C SER A 92 1.37 -15.92 10.46
N GLY A 93 0.98 -15.66 9.21
CA GLY A 93 1.84 -15.71 8.03
C GLY A 93 2.13 -17.12 7.51
N TRP A 94 1.50 -18.16 8.08
CA TRP A 94 1.66 -19.56 7.62
C TRP A 94 1.39 -19.70 6.11
N TRP A 95 0.43 -18.95 5.58
CA TRP A 95 0.06 -18.97 4.16
C TRP A 95 1.20 -18.67 3.18
N ARG A 96 2.29 -18.01 3.62
CA ARG A 96 3.45 -17.71 2.77
C ARG A 96 4.36 -18.93 2.59
N ILE A 97 4.40 -19.80 3.60
CA ILE A 97 5.31 -20.95 3.67
C ILE A 97 4.58 -22.25 3.28
N SER A 98 3.32 -22.35 3.68
CA SER A 98 2.50 -23.54 3.51
C SER A 98 2.35 -24.02 2.06
N PRO A 99 2.33 -23.19 0.98
CA PRO A 99 2.13 -23.71 -0.37
C PRO A 99 3.22 -24.69 -0.80
N ARG A 100 4.49 -24.39 -0.50
CA ARG A 100 5.63 -25.27 -0.80
C ARG A 100 5.55 -26.56 0.01
N ILE A 101 5.36 -26.42 1.33
CA ILE A 101 5.31 -27.56 2.25
C ILE A 101 4.12 -28.46 1.93
N ASN A 102 2.93 -27.89 1.72
CA ASN A 102 1.71 -28.63 1.45
C ASN A 102 1.75 -29.31 0.08
N ALA A 103 2.37 -28.71 -0.93
CA ALA A 103 2.57 -29.36 -2.23
C ALA A 103 3.42 -30.63 -2.08
N ALA A 104 4.53 -30.55 -1.34
CA ALA A 104 5.39 -31.69 -1.07
C ALA A 104 4.72 -32.73 -0.15
N ALA A 105 4.04 -32.27 0.91
CA ALA A 105 3.30 -33.11 1.84
C ALA A 105 2.19 -33.89 1.14
N ALA A 106 1.47 -33.28 0.19
CA ALA A 106 0.38 -33.93 -0.56
C ALA A 106 0.86 -35.11 -1.42
N ALA A 107 2.14 -35.18 -1.78
CA ALA A 107 2.72 -36.35 -2.44
C ALA A 107 2.92 -37.55 -1.50
N LEU A 108 2.96 -37.31 -0.19
CA LEU A 108 3.27 -38.29 0.85
C LEU A 108 2.05 -38.65 1.73
N ASP A 109 1.28 -37.66 2.16
CA ASP A 109 0.10 -37.80 3.01
C ASP A 109 -1.19 -37.93 2.19
N VAL A 110 -1.39 -39.13 1.64
CA VAL A 110 -2.56 -39.44 0.80
C VAL A 110 -3.88 -39.37 1.58
N ALA A 111 -3.83 -39.61 2.88
CA ALA A 111 -5.01 -39.68 3.75
C ALA A 111 -5.33 -38.34 4.44
N GLY A 112 -4.41 -37.37 4.42
CA GLY A 112 -4.58 -36.10 5.13
C GLY A 112 -4.45 -36.22 6.65
N ASN A 113 -3.78 -37.28 7.14
CA ASN A 113 -3.63 -37.56 8.57
C ASN A 113 -2.60 -36.62 9.24
N GLY A 114 -1.77 -35.97 8.44
CA GLY A 114 -0.70 -35.09 8.83
C GLY A 114 0.67 -35.76 8.85
N LEU A 115 1.72 -34.96 8.62
CA LEU A 115 3.11 -35.40 8.60
C LEU A 115 3.91 -34.71 9.70
N PRO A 116 4.81 -35.43 10.40
CA PRO A 116 5.69 -34.82 11.38
C PRO A 116 6.75 -33.95 10.72
N TYR A 117 7.43 -33.12 11.51
CA TYR A 117 8.70 -32.54 11.09
C TYR A 117 9.76 -33.61 10.86
N LEU A 118 10.49 -33.47 9.75
CA LEU A 118 11.64 -34.30 9.39
C LEU A 118 12.84 -33.38 9.32
N SER A 119 13.91 -33.65 10.07
CA SER A 119 15.19 -32.94 9.92
C SER A 119 15.90 -33.37 8.63
N ASP A 120 16.90 -32.60 8.20
CA ASP A 120 17.68 -32.88 6.98
C ASP A 120 18.36 -34.26 7.00
N ASP A 121 18.76 -34.74 8.18
CA ASP A 121 19.40 -36.04 8.42
C ASP A 121 18.41 -37.19 8.64
N SER A 122 17.10 -36.91 8.67
CA SER A 122 16.08 -37.93 8.92
C SER A 122 15.91 -38.87 7.73
N ASP A 123 15.88 -40.17 8.00
CA ASP A 123 15.59 -41.25 7.04
C ASP A 123 14.41 -42.12 7.47
N ILE A 124 13.62 -41.67 8.45
CA ILE A 124 12.51 -42.43 9.05
C ILE A 124 11.14 -41.75 8.83
N LEU A 125 10.10 -42.56 8.61
CA LEU A 125 8.72 -42.12 8.40
C LEU A 125 7.73 -42.98 9.20
N SER A 126 6.52 -42.47 9.43
CA SER A 126 5.40 -43.23 10.00
C SER A 126 5.06 -44.48 9.17
N ARG A 127 4.93 -45.63 9.84
CA ARG A 127 4.41 -46.87 9.26
C ARG A 127 3.04 -46.63 8.62
N ASN A 128 2.13 -45.95 9.32
CA ASN A 128 0.79 -45.71 8.80
C ASN A 128 0.80 -44.84 7.53
N THR A 129 1.70 -43.86 7.44
CA THR A 129 1.91 -43.08 6.21
C THR A 129 2.43 -43.96 5.08
N VAL A 130 3.44 -44.81 5.33
CA VAL A 130 3.99 -45.74 4.31
C VAL A 130 2.90 -46.69 3.81
N LEU A 131 2.13 -47.33 4.71
CA LEU A 131 1.02 -48.23 4.33
C LEU A 131 -0.01 -47.51 3.45
N SER A 132 -0.48 -46.35 3.90
CA SER A 132 -1.49 -45.57 3.18
C SER A 132 -1.02 -45.14 1.79
N TRP A 133 0.28 -44.83 1.65
CA TRP A 133 0.87 -44.44 0.38
C TRP A 133 0.86 -45.56 -0.66
N TYR A 134 1.17 -46.80 -0.24
CA TYR A 134 1.07 -48.01 -1.10
C TYR A 134 -0.37 -48.54 -1.22
N GLY A 135 -1.37 -47.86 -0.66
CA GLY A 135 -2.78 -48.24 -0.76
C GLY A 135 -3.24 -49.31 0.24
N VAL A 136 -2.42 -49.63 1.23
CA VAL A 136 -2.75 -50.55 2.32
C VAL A 136 -3.38 -49.75 3.46
N LYS A 137 -4.58 -50.12 3.91
CA LYS A 137 -5.27 -49.40 4.97
C LYS A 137 -4.58 -49.68 6.32
N PRO A 138 -4.08 -48.67 7.05
CA PRO A 138 -3.44 -48.88 8.34
C PRO A 138 -4.34 -49.60 9.35
N PRO A 139 -3.77 -50.31 10.34
CA PRO A 139 -4.57 -50.96 11.37
C PRO A 139 -5.18 -49.92 12.30
N ALA A 140 -6.50 -49.94 12.48
CA ALA A 140 -7.21 -49.06 13.41
C ALA A 140 -7.54 -49.76 14.74
N HIS A 141 -7.73 -51.08 14.71
CA HIS A 141 -8.01 -51.94 15.85
C HIS A 141 -7.07 -53.16 15.84
N GLU A 142 -6.90 -53.84 16.98
CA GLU A 142 -5.95 -54.97 17.09
C GLU A 142 -6.23 -56.07 16.08
N GLY A 143 -7.51 -56.34 15.78
CA GLY A 143 -7.94 -57.30 14.77
C GLY A 143 -7.54 -56.94 13.32
N ASP A 144 -7.23 -55.67 13.03
CA ASP A 144 -6.78 -55.25 11.71
C ASP A 144 -5.32 -55.68 11.41
N LEU A 145 -4.52 -56.01 12.42
CA LEU A 145 -3.10 -56.37 12.22
C LEU A 145 -2.96 -57.62 11.34
N GLY A 146 -3.85 -58.60 11.51
CA GLY A 146 -3.89 -59.79 10.64
C GLY A 146 -4.28 -59.44 9.20
N ARG A 147 -5.26 -58.56 9.02
CA ARG A 147 -5.66 -58.06 7.69
C ARG A 147 -4.49 -57.37 6.99
N VAL A 148 -3.81 -56.46 7.68
CA VAL A 148 -2.70 -55.69 7.11
C VAL A 148 -1.52 -56.61 6.75
N ARG A 149 -1.19 -57.62 7.57
CA ARG A 149 -0.17 -58.61 7.21
C ARG A 149 -0.55 -59.41 5.96
N ASN A 150 -1.81 -59.81 5.83
CA ASN A 150 -2.30 -60.53 4.66
C ASN A 150 -2.28 -59.65 3.40
N GLU A 151 -2.71 -58.38 3.51
CA GLU A 151 -2.65 -57.40 2.42
C GLU A 151 -1.19 -57.14 1.99
N LEU A 152 -0.26 -57.01 2.93
CA LEU A 152 1.16 -56.86 2.65
C LEU A 152 1.75 -58.10 1.95
N ALA A 153 1.42 -59.30 2.43
CA ALA A 153 1.90 -60.55 1.82
C ALA A 153 1.33 -60.78 0.41
N ALA A 154 0.10 -60.31 0.16
CA ALA A 154 -0.53 -60.35 -1.16
C ALA A 154 -0.03 -59.25 -2.11
N SER A 155 0.48 -58.14 -1.57
CA SER A 155 0.99 -57.02 -2.36
C SER A 155 2.40 -57.28 -2.90
N ASN A 156 2.72 -56.70 -4.06
CA ASN A 156 4.06 -56.78 -4.65
C ASN A 156 4.59 -55.37 -4.92
N TRP A 157 5.26 -54.76 -3.93
CA TRP A 157 5.78 -53.40 -4.06
C TRP A 157 6.98 -53.31 -5.03
N LEU A 158 7.66 -54.44 -5.24
CA LEU A 158 8.71 -54.60 -6.25
C LEU A 158 8.18 -54.45 -7.69
N ALA A 159 6.90 -54.81 -7.94
CA ALA A 159 6.25 -54.75 -9.24
C ALA A 159 4.83 -54.15 -9.13
N LEU A 160 4.77 -52.87 -8.75
CA LEU A 160 3.49 -52.14 -8.66
C LEU A 160 2.70 -52.20 -9.98
N PRO A 161 1.36 -52.35 -9.91
CA PRO A 161 0.48 -52.26 -11.08
C PRO A 161 0.72 -50.96 -11.87
N GLY A 162 0.59 -51.03 -13.20
CA GLY A 162 0.91 -49.92 -14.10
C GLY A 162 0.10 -48.64 -13.84
N ASP A 163 -1.19 -48.79 -13.52
CA ASP A 163 -2.10 -47.72 -13.10
C ASP A 163 -1.67 -47.08 -11.77
N THR A 164 -1.23 -47.89 -10.81
CA THR A 164 -0.75 -47.42 -9.51
C THR A 164 0.56 -46.68 -9.64
N LYS A 165 1.48 -47.19 -10.45
CA LYS A 165 2.75 -46.51 -10.78
C LYS A 165 2.50 -45.18 -11.51
N ALA A 166 1.57 -45.14 -12.46
CA ALA A 166 1.18 -43.91 -13.15
C ALA A 166 0.60 -42.86 -12.18
N ARG A 167 -0.31 -43.27 -11.28
CA ARG A 167 -0.89 -42.40 -10.26
C ARG A 167 0.17 -41.85 -9.29
N ILE A 168 1.10 -42.68 -8.84
CA ILE A 168 2.21 -42.27 -7.97
C ILE A 168 3.12 -41.26 -8.69
N ASN A 169 3.55 -41.58 -9.91
CA ASN A 169 4.40 -40.69 -10.70
C ASN A 169 3.71 -39.35 -10.95
N GLN A 170 2.41 -39.36 -11.23
CA GLN A 170 1.64 -38.15 -11.43
C GLN A 170 1.60 -37.27 -10.17
N ARG A 171 1.37 -37.86 -8.98
CA ARG A 171 1.37 -37.10 -7.70
C ARG A 171 2.72 -36.46 -7.41
N ILE A 172 3.80 -37.23 -7.58
CA ILE A 172 5.17 -36.73 -7.40
C ILE A 172 5.46 -35.62 -8.40
N LEU A 173 5.08 -35.80 -9.67
CA LEU A 173 5.24 -34.80 -10.70
C LEU A 173 4.47 -33.52 -10.38
N THR A 174 3.20 -33.61 -9.98
CA THR A 174 2.38 -32.45 -9.58
C THR A 174 3.02 -31.68 -8.43
N ALA A 175 3.46 -32.37 -7.37
CA ALA A 175 4.12 -31.73 -6.24
C ALA A 175 5.41 -31.02 -6.65
N ARG A 176 6.26 -31.69 -7.44
CA ARG A 176 7.50 -31.11 -7.98
C ARG A 176 7.24 -29.92 -8.88
N THR A 177 6.23 -29.98 -9.76
CA THR A 177 5.86 -28.86 -10.63
C THR A 177 5.45 -27.63 -9.84
N VAL A 178 4.71 -27.80 -8.74
CA VAL A 178 4.34 -26.65 -7.87
C VAL A 178 5.57 -26.06 -7.20
N VAL A 179 6.45 -26.91 -6.61
CA VAL A 179 7.68 -26.45 -5.93
C VAL A 179 8.64 -25.78 -6.93
N ASP A 180 8.91 -26.42 -8.07
CA ASP A 180 9.76 -25.89 -9.14
C ASP A 180 9.24 -24.54 -9.62
N ARG A 181 7.91 -24.37 -9.77
CA ARG A 181 7.32 -23.11 -10.19
C ARG A 181 7.47 -22.00 -9.15
N ILE A 182 7.37 -22.31 -7.85
CA ILE A 182 7.62 -21.36 -6.76
C ILE A 182 9.09 -20.91 -6.76
N ASP A 183 10.02 -21.87 -6.85
CA ASP A 183 11.46 -21.59 -6.85
C ASP A 183 11.89 -20.84 -8.12
N GLU A 184 11.36 -21.20 -9.30
CA GLU A 184 11.62 -20.50 -10.57
C GLU A 184 11.13 -19.05 -10.52
N ARG A 185 9.95 -18.76 -9.96
CA ARG A 185 9.46 -17.37 -9.77
C ARG A 185 10.40 -16.56 -8.88
N LYS A 186 10.81 -17.12 -7.74
CA LYS A 186 11.71 -16.47 -6.78
C LYS A 186 13.08 -16.19 -7.41
N ASN A 187 13.65 -17.18 -8.10
CA ASN A 187 14.95 -17.07 -8.77
C ASN A 187 14.90 -16.01 -9.89
N LEU A 188 13.85 -16.05 -10.72
CA LEU A 188 13.66 -15.07 -11.79
C LEU A 188 13.49 -13.65 -11.22
N SER A 189 12.71 -13.48 -10.17
CA SER A 189 12.54 -12.19 -9.49
C SER A 189 13.87 -11.63 -8.97
N ASN A 190 14.67 -12.46 -8.29
CA ASN A 190 15.99 -12.07 -7.78
C ASN A 190 16.95 -11.67 -8.91
N GLN A 191 16.97 -12.45 -9.99
CA GLN A 191 17.83 -12.18 -11.13
C GLN A 191 17.45 -10.89 -11.86
N LEU A 192 16.16 -10.69 -12.13
CA LEU A 192 15.66 -9.48 -12.78
C LEU A 192 15.84 -8.24 -11.90
N SER A 193 15.71 -8.38 -10.58
CA SER A 193 15.92 -7.28 -9.63
C SER A 193 17.35 -6.75 -9.67
N ALA A 194 18.35 -7.59 -9.94
CA ALA A 194 19.74 -7.17 -10.09
C ALA A 194 19.97 -6.22 -11.28
N LEU A 195 19.05 -6.17 -12.25
CA LEU A 195 19.15 -5.32 -13.44
C LEU A 195 18.59 -3.90 -13.25
N LEU A 196 17.88 -3.63 -12.16
CA LEU A 196 17.08 -2.39 -12.00
C LEU A 196 17.90 -1.14 -11.68
N GLY A 197 18.95 -1.23 -10.86
CA GLY A 197 19.78 -0.09 -10.44
C GLY A 197 18.97 1.18 -10.10
N ASN A 198 19.53 2.36 -10.41
CA ASN A 198 18.85 3.66 -10.30
C ASN A 198 18.21 4.13 -11.63
N LYS A 199 18.05 3.23 -12.60
CA LYS A 199 17.60 3.53 -13.97
C LYS A 199 16.18 4.12 -14.02
N PRO A 200 15.86 5.12 -14.86
CA PRO A 200 14.51 5.66 -15.01
C PRO A 200 13.58 4.70 -15.74
N ASP A 201 12.28 4.81 -15.45
CA ASP A 201 11.25 3.87 -15.90
C ASP A 201 11.13 3.81 -17.43
N ASN A 202 11.43 4.91 -18.11
CA ASN A 202 11.42 5.02 -19.57
C ASN A 202 12.71 4.53 -20.24
N GLU A 203 13.74 4.14 -19.48
CA GLU A 203 14.97 3.59 -20.07
C GLU A 203 14.66 2.26 -20.77
N ALA A 204 15.13 2.15 -22.02
CA ALA A 204 14.99 0.93 -22.80
C ALA A 204 15.79 -0.22 -22.18
N LEU A 205 15.19 -1.41 -22.17
CA LEU A 205 15.75 -2.62 -21.59
C LEU A 205 16.05 -3.64 -22.69
N VAL A 206 17.26 -4.21 -22.65
CA VAL A 206 17.67 -5.31 -23.52
C VAL A 206 17.91 -6.55 -22.67
N LEU A 207 17.08 -7.58 -22.87
CA LEU A 207 17.18 -8.88 -22.17
C LEU A 207 17.78 -9.99 -23.03
N THR A 208 18.23 -9.68 -24.25
CA THR A 208 18.82 -10.64 -25.17
C THR A 208 20.08 -11.27 -24.56
N GLY A 209 20.16 -12.61 -24.57
CA GLY A 209 21.30 -13.34 -24.02
C GLY A 209 21.26 -13.59 -22.51
N VAL A 210 20.29 -13.02 -21.79
CA VAL A 210 20.13 -13.30 -20.35
C VAL A 210 19.48 -14.69 -20.17
N GLN A 211 20.12 -15.55 -19.39
CA GLN A 211 19.66 -16.92 -19.09
C GLN A 211 19.12 -17.00 -17.66
N ALA A 212 17.97 -17.64 -17.45
CA ALA A 212 17.39 -17.91 -16.15
C ALA A 212 17.48 -19.40 -15.79
N GLN A 213 17.60 -19.68 -14.49
CA GLN A 213 17.52 -21.04 -13.96
C GLN A 213 16.09 -21.57 -14.11
N ILE A 214 15.95 -22.82 -14.54
CA ILE A 214 14.65 -23.49 -14.69
C ILE A 214 14.57 -24.77 -13.86
N GLY A 215 13.37 -25.09 -13.40
CA GLY A 215 13.11 -26.34 -12.67
C GLY A 215 13.18 -27.57 -13.57
N SER A 216 13.43 -28.75 -12.97
CA SER A 216 13.49 -30.03 -13.68
C SER A 216 12.18 -30.43 -14.36
N THR A 217 11.05 -29.89 -13.87
CA THR A 217 9.71 -30.12 -14.42
C THR A 217 9.26 -29.03 -15.39
N SER A 218 10.11 -28.05 -15.68
CA SER A 218 9.82 -27.00 -16.65
C SER A 218 9.63 -27.57 -18.05
N SER A 219 8.69 -27.01 -18.82
CA SER A 219 8.51 -27.37 -20.24
C SER A 219 9.73 -26.99 -21.10
N LEU A 220 10.60 -26.14 -20.57
CA LEU A 220 11.86 -25.71 -21.19
C LEU A 220 13.05 -26.64 -20.86
N ALA A 221 12.91 -27.56 -19.91
CA ALA A 221 13.98 -28.48 -19.46
C ALA A 221 14.26 -29.63 -20.45
N LYS A 222 14.13 -29.37 -21.76
CA LYS A 222 14.40 -30.34 -22.83
C LYS A 222 15.87 -30.75 -22.79
N ALA A 223 16.14 -32.03 -23.03
CA ALA A 223 17.50 -32.59 -23.00
C ALA A 223 18.28 -32.30 -21.70
N ALA A 224 17.59 -32.27 -20.56
CA ALA A 224 18.16 -31.99 -19.24
C ALA A 224 18.77 -30.59 -19.08
N ALA A 225 18.30 -29.60 -19.85
CA ALA A 225 18.67 -28.21 -19.67
C ALA A 225 18.24 -27.70 -18.28
N THR A 226 19.17 -27.04 -17.58
CA THR A 226 18.94 -26.39 -16.27
C THR A 226 18.80 -24.87 -16.38
N THR A 227 19.02 -24.32 -17.58
CA THR A 227 18.85 -22.89 -17.88
C THR A 227 18.10 -22.71 -19.19
N ALA A 228 17.37 -21.60 -19.32
CA ALA A 228 16.73 -21.18 -20.56
C ALA A 228 16.74 -19.65 -20.68
N SER A 229 16.44 -19.12 -21.87
CA SER A 229 16.42 -17.67 -22.07
C SER A 229 15.37 -17.02 -21.17
N VAL A 230 15.68 -15.87 -20.55
CA VAL A 230 14.73 -15.12 -19.70
C VAL A 230 13.42 -14.83 -20.43
N SER A 231 13.47 -14.58 -21.74
CA SER A 231 12.29 -14.40 -22.57
C SER A 231 11.38 -15.63 -22.55
N ASP A 232 11.93 -16.83 -22.71
CA ASP A 232 11.14 -18.05 -22.75
C ASP A 232 10.60 -18.41 -21.37
N VAL A 233 11.40 -18.19 -20.32
CA VAL A 233 10.94 -18.38 -18.94
C VAL A 233 9.82 -17.40 -18.59
N LEU A 234 9.90 -16.13 -18.97
CA LEU A 234 8.79 -15.18 -18.73
C LEU A 234 7.49 -15.62 -19.43
N LYS A 235 7.58 -16.18 -20.65
CA LYS A 235 6.43 -16.71 -21.38
C LYS A 235 5.78 -17.91 -20.68
N THR A 236 6.55 -18.81 -20.05
CA THR A 236 5.97 -19.94 -19.29
C THR A 236 5.20 -19.48 -18.04
N HIS A 237 5.47 -18.27 -17.56
CA HIS A 237 4.75 -17.61 -16.46
C HIS A 237 3.63 -16.66 -16.92
N ASP A 238 3.28 -16.65 -18.22
CA ASP A 238 2.31 -15.72 -18.80
C ASP A 238 2.68 -14.24 -18.50
N LEU A 239 3.97 -13.90 -18.52
CA LEU A 239 4.48 -12.55 -18.30
C LEU A 239 4.94 -11.93 -19.64
N PRO A 240 4.57 -10.67 -19.93
CA PRO A 240 5.07 -9.97 -21.10
C PRO A 240 6.58 -9.72 -20.96
N LEU A 241 7.28 -9.72 -22.10
CA LEU A 241 8.70 -9.36 -22.14
C LEU A 241 8.84 -7.85 -21.92
N PRO A 242 9.49 -7.39 -20.84
CA PRO A 242 9.61 -5.96 -20.56
C PRO A 242 10.59 -5.31 -21.53
N LYS A 243 10.16 -4.21 -22.14
CA LYS A 243 10.94 -3.36 -23.06
C LYS A 243 11.54 -2.15 -22.35
N THR A 244 11.02 -1.80 -21.18
CA THR A 244 11.47 -0.68 -20.38
C THR A 244 11.77 -1.11 -18.94
N VAL A 245 12.56 -0.31 -18.22
CA VAL A 245 12.83 -0.53 -16.80
C VAL A 245 11.55 -0.47 -15.96
N GLY A 246 10.58 0.37 -16.33
CA GLY A 246 9.26 0.44 -15.70
C GLY A 246 8.48 -0.87 -15.85
N GLU A 247 8.44 -1.42 -17.06
CA GLU A 247 7.82 -2.72 -17.34
C GLU A 247 8.52 -3.86 -16.57
N LEU A 248 9.86 -3.81 -16.45
CA LEU A 248 10.62 -4.80 -15.68
C LEU A 248 10.27 -4.76 -14.19
N ARG A 249 10.09 -3.56 -13.60
CA ARG A 249 9.61 -3.44 -12.22
C ARG A 249 8.22 -4.05 -12.06
N ASN A 250 7.33 -3.85 -13.02
CA ASN A 250 6.02 -4.48 -12.99
C ASN A 250 6.12 -6.01 -13.05
N THR A 251 6.95 -6.55 -13.95
CA THR A 251 7.21 -8.00 -14.03
C THR A 251 7.71 -8.57 -12.70
N ILE A 252 8.64 -7.89 -12.03
CA ILE A 252 9.14 -8.30 -10.71
C ILE A 252 8.04 -8.25 -9.64
N ARG A 253 7.16 -7.25 -9.67
CA ARG A 253 6.01 -7.18 -8.74
C ARG A 253 5.08 -8.36 -8.92
N TRP A 254 4.73 -8.73 -10.15
CA TRP A 254 3.94 -9.94 -10.43
C TRP A 254 4.66 -11.20 -9.93
N LEU A 255 5.95 -11.34 -10.19
CA LEU A 255 6.72 -12.50 -9.73
C LEU A 255 6.70 -12.65 -8.20
N ASN A 256 6.67 -11.52 -7.47
CA ASN A 256 6.60 -11.48 -6.00
C ASN A 256 5.16 -11.50 -5.43
N ALA A 257 4.14 -11.27 -6.26
CA ALA A 257 2.76 -11.21 -5.81
C ALA A 257 2.23 -12.60 -5.42
N SER A 258 1.57 -12.67 -4.27
CA SER A 258 0.92 -13.87 -3.77
C SER A 258 -0.30 -13.48 -2.94
N LEU A 259 -1.26 -14.39 -2.85
CA LEU A 259 -2.47 -14.19 -2.04
C LEU A 259 -2.64 -15.34 -1.05
N PRO A 260 -3.08 -15.06 0.19
CA PRO A 260 -3.51 -16.11 1.09
C PRO A 260 -4.73 -16.85 0.51
N PRO A 261 -4.93 -18.13 0.84
CA PRO A 261 -6.18 -18.80 0.54
C PRO A 261 -7.30 -18.23 1.41
N ALA A 262 -8.53 -18.24 0.88
CA ALA A 262 -9.71 -17.86 1.66
C ALA A 262 -9.81 -18.71 2.95
N PRO A 263 -10.09 -18.09 4.11
CA PRO A 263 -10.32 -18.82 5.35
C PRO A 263 -11.57 -19.71 5.23
N PRO A 264 -11.65 -20.83 5.97
CA PRO A 264 -12.77 -21.78 5.85
C PRO A 264 -14.17 -21.18 6.10
N LEU A 265 -14.27 -20.19 6.98
CA LEU A 265 -15.50 -19.45 7.29
C LEU A 265 -15.71 -18.23 6.39
N GLY A 266 -14.81 -17.99 5.41
CA GLY A 266 -14.82 -16.87 4.49
C GLY A 266 -15.24 -15.53 5.13
N ASN A 267 -16.12 -14.78 4.48
CA ASN A 267 -16.76 -13.57 5.01
C ASN A 267 -17.96 -13.83 5.97
N PHE A 268 -18.07 -15.01 6.57
CA PHE A 268 -19.18 -15.50 7.42
C PHE A 268 -20.58 -15.57 6.77
N ALA A 269 -20.76 -15.03 5.57
CA ALA A 269 -22.06 -14.90 4.90
C ALA A 269 -22.31 -15.99 3.82
N GLN A 270 -21.53 -17.07 3.77
CA GLN A 270 -21.62 -18.04 2.66
C GLN A 270 -23.00 -18.69 2.53
N LEU A 271 -23.63 -19.02 3.65
CA LEU A 271 -24.96 -19.64 3.66
C LEU A 271 -26.07 -18.66 3.32
N ILE A 272 -25.83 -17.35 3.38
CA ILE A 272 -26.84 -16.32 3.18
C ILE A 272 -26.58 -15.47 1.95
N SER A 273 -25.63 -15.86 1.10
CA SER A 273 -25.16 -15.07 -0.04
C SER A 273 -26.29 -14.52 -0.93
N THR A 274 -26.03 -13.34 -1.49
CA THR A 274 -26.90 -12.64 -2.43
C THR A 274 -26.08 -12.14 -3.62
N PRO A 275 -26.40 -12.55 -4.87
CA PRO A 275 -27.45 -13.52 -5.22
C PRO A 275 -27.14 -14.94 -4.68
N TRP A 276 -28.16 -15.81 -4.71
CA TRP A 276 -28.06 -17.17 -4.16
C TRP A 276 -27.10 -18.03 -4.97
N VAL A 277 -26.35 -18.92 -4.30
CA VAL A 277 -25.44 -19.89 -4.94
C VAL A 277 -25.71 -21.32 -4.43
N PRO A 278 -25.39 -22.37 -5.21
CA PRO A 278 -25.52 -23.76 -4.75
C PRO A 278 -24.89 -24.00 -3.37
N GLY A 279 -25.68 -24.57 -2.46
CA GLY A 279 -25.28 -24.80 -1.06
C GLY A 279 -25.62 -23.68 -0.08
N ALA A 280 -26.05 -22.50 -0.56
CA ALA A 280 -26.63 -21.47 0.29
C ALA A 280 -28.08 -21.81 0.70
N LEU A 281 -28.55 -21.17 1.76
CA LEU A 281 -29.89 -21.37 2.31
C LEU A 281 -30.98 -20.85 1.37
N SER A 282 -32.09 -21.58 1.33
CA SER A 282 -33.33 -21.12 0.70
C SER A 282 -33.88 -19.89 1.42
N GLU A 283 -34.71 -19.10 0.74
CA GLU A 283 -35.37 -17.94 1.35
C GLU A 283 -36.25 -18.32 2.56
N PRO A 284 -37.05 -19.40 2.52
CA PRO A 284 -37.75 -19.91 3.72
C PRO A 284 -36.81 -20.22 4.89
N ASP A 285 -35.62 -20.77 4.62
CA ASP A 285 -34.63 -21.05 5.68
C ASP A 285 -34.03 -19.78 6.26
N LYS A 286 -33.75 -18.76 5.44
CA LYS A 286 -33.29 -17.45 5.91
C LYS A 286 -34.35 -16.81 6.83
N GLN A 287 -35.61 -16.84 6.42
CA GLN A 287 -36.73 -16.34 7.23
C GLN A 287 -36.91 -17.12 8.53
N PHE A 288 -36.75 -18.44 8.51
CA PHE A 288 -36.76 -19.27 9.70
C PHE A 288 -35.64 -18.87 10.68
N LEU A 289 -34.41 -18.70 10.20
CA LEU A 289 -33.27 -18.29 11.04
C LEU A 289 -33.44 -16.88 11.62
N ALA A 290 -33.96 -15.93 10.83
CA ALA A 290 -34.31 -14.59 11.30
C ALA A 290 -35.42 -14.64 12.39
N GLY A 291 -36.35 -15.59 12.26
CA GLY A 291 -37.48 -15.80 13.16
C GLY A 291 -37.15 -16.47 14.50
N LEU A 292 -35.98 -17.09 14.64
CA LEU A 292 -35.55 -17.77 15.89
C LEU A 292 -35.56 -16.83 17.11
N SER A 293 -35.44 -15.51 16.91
CA SER A 293 -35.54 -14.48 17.95
C SER A 293 -36.92 -14.32 18.58
N ARG A 294 -37.98 -14.77 17.90
CA ARG A 294 -39.39 -14.58 18.32
C ARG A 294 -39.95 -15.74 19.14
N VAL A 295 -39.13 -16.78 19.39
CA VAL A 295 -39.59 -18.07 19.90
C VAL A 295 -39.71 -18.10 21.44
N ASP A 296 -39.03 -17.22 22.18
CA ASP A 296 -39.18 -17.18 23.65
C ASP A 296 -38.61 -15.91 24.33
N PRO A 297 -39.40 -15.12 25.08
CA PRO A 297 -38.90 -14.05 25.95
C PRO A 297 -38.03 -14.53 27.13
N SER A 298 -38.04 -15.84 27.43
CA SER A 298 -37.37 -16.46 28.60
C SER A 298 -35.97 -17.06 28.34
N HIS A 299 -35.19 -16.49 27.40
CA HIS A 299 -33.80 -16.85 27.10
C HIS A 299 -33.55 -18.17 26.33
N ARG A 300 -34.47 -18.62 25.46
CA ARG A 300 -34.23 -19.81 24.61
C ARG A 300 -33.73 -19.50 23.18
N ASN A 301 -33.06 -18.37 22.91
CA ASN A 301 -32.54 -18.06 21.56
C ASN A 301 -31.08 -18.59 21.39
N PRO A 302 -30.83 -19.57 20.51
CA PRO A 302 -29.51 -20.17 20.32
C PRO A 302 -28.41 -19.18 19.90
N SER A 303 -28.77 -18.12 19.16
CA SER A 303 -27.80 -17.12 18.69
C SER A 303 -27.41 -16.13 19.80
N ARG A 304 -28.35 -15.81 20.70
CA ARG A 304 -28.07 -14.94 21.87
C ARG A 304 -27.26 -15.69 22.91
N ASP A 305 -27.58 -16.96 23.16
CA ASP A 305 -26.81 -17.85 24.05
C ASP A 305 -25.34 -17.98 23.59
N LEU A 306 -25.11 -17.94 22.27
CA LEU A 306 -23.78 -18.09 21.68
C LEU A 306 -22.85 -16.91 21.97
N LEU A 307 -23.39 -15.69 21.95
CA LEU A 307 -22.64 -14.46 22.15
C LEU A 307 -22.80 -13.87 23.57
N SER A 308 -23.42 -14.62 24.49
CA SER A 308 -23.59 -14.24 25.89
C SER A 308 -22.72 -15.08 26.84
N GLY A 309 -22.39 -14.52 28.00
CA GLY A 309 -21.66 -15.17 29.09
C GLY A 309 -20.20 -14.76 29.27
N GLY A 310 -19.54 -15.42 30.22
CA GLY A 310 -18.42 -14.85 31.00
C GLY A 310 -17.17 -14.36 30.28
N PHE A 311 -16.86 -14.78 29.04
CA PHE A 311 -15.68 -14.25 28.34
C PHE A 311 -15.93 -12.87 27.74
N VAL A 312 -17.13 -12.63 27.19
CA VAL A 312 -17.52 -11.30 26.67
C VAL A 312 -17.61 -10.30 27.82
N ASP A 313 -17.97 -10.78 29.02
CA ASP A 313 -18.00 -9.97 30.24
C ASP A 313 -16.62 -9.66 30.82
N SER A 314 -15.62 -10.53 30.61
CA SER A 314 -14.28 -10.42 31.17
C SER A 314 -13.22 -9.84 30.21
N THR A 315 -13.59 -9.57 28.95
CA THR A 315 -12.66 -9.18 27.89
C THR A 315 -12.95 -7.75 27.41
N SER A 316 -11.90 -6.96 27.17
CA SER A 316 -12.05 -5.60 26.68
C SER A 316 -12.53 -5.57 25.22
N PRO A 317 -13.23 -4.50 24.78
CA PRO A 317 -13.62 -4.34 23.37
C PRO A 317 -12.43 -4.45 22.40
N ASP A 318 -11.26 -3.91 22.76
CA ASP A 318 -10.06 -3.97 21.91
C ASP A 318 -9.50 -5.38 21.77
N GLU A 319 -9.53 -6.17 22.84
CA GLU A 319 -9.15 -7.58 22.76
C GLU A 319 -10.17 -8.39 21.94
N LEU A 320 -11.48 -8.12 22.10
CA LEU A 320 -12.51 -8.73 21.26
C LEU A 320 -12.34 -8.37 19.78
N ARG A 321 -11.96 -7.13 19.44
CA ARG A 321 -11.71 -6.71 18.05
C ARG A 321 -10.49 -7.42 17.45
N SER A 322 -9.37 -7.38 18.17
CA SER A 322 -8.08 -7.92 17.69
C SER A 322 -8.06 -9.44 17.59
N LYS A 323 -8.84 -10.15 18.44
CA LYS A 323 -8.94 -11.61 18.46
C LYS A 323 -10.36 -12.11 18.13
N ALA A 324 -11.12 -11.35 17.34
CA ALA A 324 -12.52 -11.64 17.08
C ALA A 324 -12.76 -13.07 16.57
N GLU A 325 -11.96 -13.54 15.62
CA GLU A 325 -12.09 -14.91 15.10
C GLU A 325 -11.84 -15.98 16.15
N HIS A 326 -10.89 -15.75 17.07
CA HIS A 326 -10.64 -16.66 18.18
C HIS A 326 -11.86 -16.76 19.09
N TYR A 327 -12.44 -15.62 19.46
CA TYR A 327 -13.63 -15.58 20.33
C TYR A 327 -14.90 -16.11 19.64
N LEU A 328 -15.08 -15.85 18.35
CA LEU A 328 -16.17 -16.43 17.55
C LEU A 328 -16.05 -17.96 17.49
N LYS A 329 -14.84 -18.49 17.27
CA LYS A 329 -14.57 -19.93 17.36
C LYS A 329 -14.82 -20.46 18.76
N LEU A 330 -14.30 -19.80 19.80
CA LEU A 330 -14.48 -20.22 21.20
C LEU A 330 -15.96 -20.29 21.60
N ALA A 331 -16.77 -19.33 21.14
CA ALA A 331 -18.22 -19.35 21.32
C ALA A 331 -18.84 -20.60 20.69
N LEU A 332 -18.44 -20.92 19.46
CA LEU A 332 -18.98 -22.02 18.66
C LEU A 332 -18.51 -23.42 19.07
N TYR A 333 -17.31 -23.56 19.63
CA TYR A 333 -16.72 -24.85 20.05
C TYR A 333 -17.21 -25.36 21.41
N ARG A 334 -18.09 -24.62 22.11
CA ARG A 334 -18.76 -25.13 23.32
C ARG A 334 -19.70 -26.28 22.92
N SER A 335 -19.65 -27.40 23.65
CA SER A 335 -20.33 -28.66 23.26
C SER A 335 -21.86 -28.55 23.16
N GLN A 336 -22.50 -27.73 23.99
CA GLN A 336 -23.95 -27.52 23.96
C GLN A 336 -24.44 -26.74 22.72
N PRO A 337 -23.81 -25.61 22.33
CA PRO A 337 -24.13 -24.93 21.07
C PRO A 337 -24.00 -25.77 19.81
N GLN A 338 -22.95 -26.60 19.67
CA GLN A 338 -22.72 -27.37 18.45
C GLN A 338 -23.86 -28.36 18.15
N ALA A 339 -24.26 -29.18 19.13
CA ALA A 339 -25.33 -30.17 18.96
C ALA A 339 -26.67 -29.51 18.63
N ARG A 340 -26.93 -28.32 19.18
CA ARG A 340 -28.15 -27.55 18.90
C ARG A 340 -28.21 -27.05 17.46
N TRP A 341 -27.11 -26.50 16.94
CA TRP A 341 -27.03 -26.05 15.55
C TRP A 341 -27.03 -27.20 14.55
N GLU A 342 -26.40 -28.33 14.89
CA GLU A 342 -26.48 -29.57 14.11
C GLU A 342 -27.93 -30.09 14.03
N HIS A 343 -28.66 -30.05 15.14
CA HIS A 343 -30.08 -30.41 15.16
C HIS A 343 -30.93 -29.47 14.30
N ILE A 344 -30.69 -28.16 14.36
CA ILE A 344 -31.38 -27.17 13.52
C ILE A 344 -31.11 -27.44 12.03
N ALA A 345 -29.85 -27.59 11.64
CA ALA A 345 -29.48 -27.85 10.24
C ALA A 345 -30.10 -29.17 9.73
N THR A 346 -30.02 -30.23 10.52
CA THR A 346 -30.60 -31.54 10.17
C THR A 346 -32.13 -31.49 10.10
N GLY A 347 -32.79 -30.75 11.00
CA GLY A 347 -34.24 -30.53 10.99
C GLY A 347 -34.74 -29.76 9.77
N ARG A 348 -33.86 -29.01 9.10
CA ARG A 348 -34.11 -28.35 7.81
C ARG A 348 -33.62 -29.18 6.61
N GLN A 349 -33.31 -30.45 6.84
CA GLN A 349 -32.84 -31.41 5.83
C GLN A 349 -31.59 -30.94 5.08
N PHE A 350 -30.74 -30.14 5.73
CA PHE A 350 -29.50 -29.66 5.12
C PHE A 350 -28.57 -30.83 4.76
N ARG A 351 -28.06 -30.81 3.53
CA ARG A 351 -27.05 -31.75 3.04
C ARG A 351 -25.71 -31.02 2.92
N GLY A 352 -24.75 -31.44 3.73
CA GLY A 352 -23.38 -30.96 3.63
C GLY A 352 -22.58 -31.67 2.55
N GLN A 353 -21.29 -31.35 2.42
CA GLN A 353 -20.38 -31.97 1.44
C GLN A 353 -20.06 -33.45 1.72
N SER A 354 -20.62 -34.02 2.78
CA SER A 354 -20.45 -35.42 3.21
C SER A 354 -21.80 -36.13 3.30
N ALA A 355 -21.83 -37.42 2.96
CA ALA A 355 -22.99 -38.28 3.15
C ALA A 355 -23.36 -38.50 4.64
N ALA A 356 -22.44 -38.19 5.57
CA ALA A 356 -22.58 -38.44 7.01
C ALA A 356 -23.29 -37.31 7.80
N GLY A 357 -23.84 -36.28 7.14
CA GLY A 357 -24.46 -35.12 7.79
C GLY A 357 -23.60 -33.84 7.76
N PRO A 358 -24.04 -32.74 8.37
CA PRO A 358 -23.31 -31.48 8.38
C PRO A 358 -22.01 -31.57 9.19
N SER A 359 -20.91 -31.14 8.59
CA SER A 359 -19.62 -31.00 9.26
C SER A 359 -19.63 -29.90 10.33
N THR A 360 -18.70 -29.94 11.28
CA THR A 360 -18.52 -28.88 12.28
C THR A 360 -18.45 -27.49 11.65
N LEU A 361 -17.77 -27.34 10.50
CA LEU A 361 -17.66 -26.07 9.79
C LEU A 361 -19.01 -25.59 9.25
N GLU A 362 -19.82 -26.50 8.70
CA GLU A 362 -21.16 -26.16 8.20
C GLU A 362 -22.10 -25.77 9.35
N VAL A 363 -22.03 -26.49 10.48
CA VAL A 363 -22.76 -26.13 11.71
C VAL A 363 -22.39 -24.72 12.19
N MET A 364 -21.10 -24.35 12.15
CA MET A 364 -20.66 -22.99 12.47
C MET A 364 -21.21 -21.94 11.51
N ARG A 365 -21.27 -22.24 10.21
CA ARG A 365 -21.85 -21.32 9.22
C ARG A 365 -23.34 -21.08 9.48
N TRP A 366 -24.09 -22.11 9.88
CA TRP A 366 -25.50 -21.98 10.27
C TRP A 366 -25.68 -21.03 11.45
N ALA A 367 -24.86 -21.16 12.48
CA ALA A 367 -24.87 -20.27 13.63
C ALA A 367 -24.56 -18.81 13.25
N MET A 368 -23.56 -18.58 12.40
CA MET A 368 -23.18 -17.25 11.93
C MET A 368 -24.27 -16.62 11.06
N ALA A 369 -24.85 -17.38 10.13
CA ALA A 369 -25.98 -16.95 9.32
C ALA A 369 -27.17 -16.52 10.20
N ALA A 370 -27.47 -17.31 11.23
CA ALA A 370 -28.55 -16.99 12.16
C ALA A 370 -28.28 -15.71 12.98
N ILE A 371 -27.06 -15.51 13.49
CA ILE A 371 -26.69 -14.26 14.17
C ILE A 371 -26.90 -13.07 13.25
N MET A 372 -26.40 -13.14 12.01
CA MET A 372 -26.50 -12.04 11.05
C MET A 372 -27.96 -11.74 10.71
N LEU A 373 -28.75 -12.76 10.33
CA LEU A 373 -30.16 -12.61 9.93
C LEU A 373 -31.08 -12.13 11.06
N GLN A 374 -30.77 -12.44 12.32
CA GLN A 374 -31.55 -11.95 13.47
C GLN A 374 -31.33 -10.47 13.76
N ILE A 375 -30.16 -9.94 13.41
CA ILE A 375 -29.79 -8.53 13.61
C ILE A 375 -30.20 -7.69 12.40
N ASP A 376 -30.05 -8.27 11.21
CA ASP A 376 -30.41 -7.68 9.93
C ASP A 376 -31.04 -8.76 9.04
N PRO A 377 -32.38 -8.77 8.89
CA PRO A 377 -33.07 -9.76 8.07
C PRO A 377 -32.63 -9.76 6.59
N ASP A 378 -32.09 -8.64 6.12
CA ASP A 378 -31.58 -8.49 4.75
C ASP A 378 -30.10 -8.92 4.64
N ALA A 379 -29.52 -9.57 5.66
CA ALA A 379 -28.14 -10.01 5.65
C ALA A 379 -27.85 -11.10 4.59
N PRO A 380 -26.70 -11.05 3.90
CA PRO A 380 -25.74 -9.95 3.89
C PRO A 380 -26.37 -8.79 3.12
N GLY A 381 -26.45 -7.63 3.77
CA GLY A 381 -26.99 -6.43 3.15
C GLY A 381 -26.11 -5.95 2.00
N LYS A 382 -26.48 -4.79 1.43
CA LYS A 382 -25.68 -4.13 0.39
C LYS A 382 -24.23 -3.93 0.88
N PRO A 383 -23.20 -4.15 0.04
CA PRO A 383 -21.82 -3.81 0.38
C PRO A 383 -21.73 -2.36 0.88
N GLY A 384 -20.96 -2.14 1.94
CA GLY A 384 -20.87 -0.84 2.62
C GLY A 384 -22.01 -0.54 3.60
N VAL A 385 -23.01 -1.41 3.78
CA VAL A 385 -24.13 -1.20 4.70
C VAL A 385 -24.19 -2.30 5.76
N ILE A 386 -24.32 -1.91 7.03
CA ILE A 386 -24.45 -2.82 8.16
C ILE A 386 -25.73 -2.49 8.92
N ALA A 387 -26.76 -3.34 8.79
CA ALA A 387 -28.00 -3.21 9.55
C ALA A 387 -28.61 -1.79 9.46
N GLY A 388 -28.53 -1.17 8.27
CA GLY A 388 -29.00 0.20 7.99
C GLY A 388 -27.96 1.31 8.18
N TYR A 389 -26.78 1.04 8.73
CA TYR A 389 -25.68 1.99 8.81
C TYR A 389 -24.87 2.00 7.52
N ASP A 390 -24.84 3.13 6.81
CA ASP A 390 -24.02 3.32 5.60
C ASP A 390 -22.59 3.74 5.98
N ILE A 391 -21.64 2.83 5.80
CA ILE A 391 -20.21 3.05 6.10
C ILE A 391 -19.64 4.15 5.20
N TYR A 392 -20.09 4.20 3.95
CA TYR A 392 -19.52 5.08 2.93
C TYR A 392 -20.29 6.41 2.76
N GLN A 393 -21.15 6.74 3.72
CA GLN A 393 -21.82 8.03 3.75
C GLN A 393 -20.83 9.20 3.82
N ALA A 394 -21.21 10.32 3.21
CA ALA A 394 -20.38 11.53 3.14
C ALA A 394 -19.95 12.06 4.52
N ALA A 395 -20.77 11.87 5.56
CA ALA A 395 -20.46 12.26 6.93
C ALA A 395 -19.24 11.54 7.54
N ASN A 396 -18.87 10.39 6.99
CA ASN A 396 -17.69 9.65 7.45
C ASN A 396 -16.38 10.14 6.82
N ASN A 397 -16.41 10.98 5.76
CA ASN A 397 -15.19 11.51 5.16
C ASN A 397 -14.34 12.29 6.18
N GLY A 398 -13.03 12.04 6.17
CA GLY A 398 -12.05 12.67 7.04
C GLY A 398 -11.99 12.08 8.46
N ARG A 399 -12.82 11.08 8.78
CA ARG A 399 -12.78 10.34 10.06
C ARG A 399 -11.83 9.16 9.98
N SER A 400 -11.25 8.77 11.11
CA SER A 400 -10.44 7.53 11.17
C SER A 400 -11.33 6.29 11.03
N MET A 401 -10.77 5.22 10.49
CA MET A 401 -11.48 3.93 10.40
C MET A 401 -11.88 3.41 11.80
N ALA A 402 -11.04 3.65 12.81
CA ALA A 402 -11.36 3.29 14.20
C ALA A 402 -12.62 4.02 14.71
N ALA A 403 -12.74 5.33 14.49
CA ALA A 403 -13.91 6.10 14.91
C ALA A 403 -15.18 5.65 14.17
N VAL A 404 -15.09 5.34 12.87
CA VAL A 404 -16.24 4.82 12.11
C VAL A 404 -16.64 3.42 12.60
N ARG A 405 -15.67 2.57 12.98
CA ARG A 405 -15.95 1.27 13.57
C ARG A 405 -16.64 1.40 14.93
N GLU A 406 -16.23 2.35 15.77
CA GLU A 406 -16.89 2.63 17.04
C GLU A 406 -18.34 3.05 16.87
N ASP A 407 -18.65 3.86 15.85
CA ASP A 407 -20.03 4.22 15.51
C ASP A 407 -20.86 3.03 15.03
N ILE A 408 -20.27 2.15 14.21
CA ILE A 408 -20.91 0.90 13.77
C ILE A 408 -21.23 0.03 14.99
N GLU A 409 -20.27 -0.11 15.92
CA GLU A 409 -20.48 -0.86 17.16
C GLU A 409 -21.55 -0.20 18.04
N ALA A 410 -21.57 1.13 18.14
CA ALA A 410 -22.61 1.87 18.85
C ALA A 410 -24.01 1.67 18.23
N HIS A 411 -24.10 1.66 16.90
CA HIS A 411 -25.32 1.34 16.15
C HIS A 411 -25.79 -0.09 16.42
N LEU A 412 -24.88 -1.06 16.39
CA LEU A 412 -25.19 -2.46 16.67
C LEU A 412 -25.59 -2.71 18.13
N LYS A 413 -25.02 -1.98 19.11
CA LYS A 413 -25.43 -2.06 20.52
C LYS A 413 -26.92 -1.80 20.70
N GLN A 414 -27.48 -0.83 19.96
CA GLN A 414 -28.91 -0.52 19.99
C GLN A 414 -29.76 -1.70 19.52
N LYS A 415 -29.28 -2.45 18.52
CA LYS A 415 -29.96 -3.66 18.01
C LYS A 415 -29.79 -4.88 18.90
N LEU A 416 -28.66 -5.00 19.59
CA LEU A 416 -28.34 -6.14 20.45
C LEU A 416 -29.03 -6.08 21.83
N GLY A 417 -29.37 -4.89 22.32
CA GLY A 417 -30.04 -4.70 23.62
C GLY A 417 -29.21 -5.27 24.78
N PRO A 418 -29.68 -6.29 25.52
CA PRO A 418 -28.94 -6.88 26.64
C PRO A 418 -27.58 -7.48 26.27
N ASP A 419 -27.38 -7.84 24.99
CA ASP A 419 -26.14 -8.44 24.49
C ASP A 419 -25.15 -7.38 23.93
N ALA A 420 -25.32 -6.11 24.30
CA ALA A 420 -24.53 -4.99 23.78
C ALA A 420 -22.99 -5.17 23.87
N LYS A 421 -22.50 -5.95 24.84
CA LYS A 421 -21.07 -6.24 24.98
C LYS A 421 -20.52 -7.11 23.83
N ALA A 422 -21.36 -7.84 23.11
CA ALA A 422 -20.98 -8.62 21.93
C ALA A 422 -20.82 -7.77 20.65
N ALA A 423 -21.13 -6.48 20.69
CA ALA A 423 -21.08 -5.60 19.53
C ALA A 423 -19.75 -5.63 18.75
N PRO A 424 -18.55 -5.72 19.37
CA PRO A 424 -17.30 -5.81 18.62
C PRO A 424 -17.18 -7.09 17.76
N LEU A 425 -17.70 -8.22 18.25
CA LEU A 425 -17.70 -9.50 17.54
C LEU A 425 -18.73 -9.49 16.40
N VAL A 426 -19.92 -8.96 16.66
CA VAL A 426 -20.96 -8.78 15.65
C VAL A 426 -20.51 -7.82 14.55
N ALA A 427 -19.87 -6.70 14.92
CA ALA A 427 -19.29 -5.77 13.96
C ALA A 427 -18.24 -6.47 13.09
N HIS A 428 -17.39 -7.32 13.66
CA HIS A 428 -16.44 -8.12 12.89
C HIS A 428 -17.14 -9.04 11.88
N LEU A 429 -18.24 -9.71 12.24
CA LEU A 429 -19.01 -10.56 11.33
C LEU A 429 -19.56 -9.77 10.13
N PHE A 430 -20.22 -8.65 10.39
CA PHE A 430 -20.82 -7.83 9.32
C PHE A 430 -19.78 -7.11 8.46
N LEU A 431 -18.69 -6.61 9.06
CA LEU A 431 -17.61 -5.95 8.33
C LEU A 431 -16.94 -6.90 7.34
N ALA A 432 -16.87 -8.20 7.64
CA ALA A 432 -16.23 -9.18 6.75
C ALA A 432 -16.91 -9.26 5.37
N SER A 433 -18.23 -9.05 5.29
CA SER A 433 -18.97 -9.00 4.02
C SER A 433 -19.22 -7.58 3.52
N ALA A 434 -19.41 -6.62 4.42
CA ALA A 434 -19.80 -5.26 4.03
C ALA A 434 -18.61 -4.35 3.70
N ALA A 435 -17.52 -4.42 4.47
CA ALA A 435 -16.35 -3.54 4.33
C ALA A 435 -15.08 -4.24 4.88
N PRO A 436 -14.57 -5.28 4.18
CA PRO A 436 -13.45 -6.10 4.64
C PRO A 436 -12.16 -5.31 4.89
N GLU A 437 -12.03 -4.10 4.35
CA GLU A 437 -10.90 -3.20 4.62
C GLU A 437 -10.76 -2.79 6.09
N PHE A 438 -11.82 -2.88 6.89
CA PHE A 438 -11.78 -2.64 8.34
C PHE A 438 -11.19 -3.82 9.12
N LEU A 439 -10.92 -4.96 8.46
CA LEU A 439 -10.48 -6.20 9.07
C LEU A 439 -9.08 -6.65 8.61
N ILE A 440 -8.32 -5.79 7.93
CA ILE A 440 -6.91 -6.06 7.63
C ILE A 440 -6.10 -6.18 8.93
N ALA A 441 -5.04 -7.00 8.91
CA ALA A 441 -4.32 -7.39 10.13
C ALA A 441 -3.69 -6.21 10.90
N ASP A 442 -3.26 -5.16 10.19
CA ASP A 442 -2.57 -3.97 10.73
C ASP A 442 -3.13 -2.69 10.07
N SER A 443 -4.30 -2.23 10.53
CA SER A 443 -4.87 -0.97 10.05
C SER A 443 -4.03 0.24 10.50
N VAL A 444 -3.71 1.14 9.56
CA VAL A 444 -2.96 2.36 9.87
C VAL A 444 -3.89 3.38 10.55
N SER A 445 -3.56 3.75 11.79
CA SER A 445 -4.37 4.68 12.61
C SER A 445 -4.49 6.10 12.01
N THR A 446 -3.57 6.47 11.10
CA THR A 446 -3.59 7.77 10.41
C THR A 446 -4.49 7.79 9.18
N LEU A 447 -4.88 6.63 8.64
CA LEU A 447 -5.75 6.57 7.46
C LEU A 447 -7.12 7.19 7.78
N ARG A 448 -7.62 8.00 6.84
CA ARG A 448 -8.93 8.66 6.94
C ARG A 448 -9.83 8.17 5.82
N MET A 449 -11.10 7.95 6.15
CA MET A 449 -12.12 7.59 5.16
C MET A 449 -12.22 8.69 4.11
N GLY A 450 -12.40 8.30 2.85
CA GLY A 450 -12.59 9.23 1.73
C GLY A 450 -11.30 9.80 1.13
N THR A 451 -10.12 9.52 1.68
CA THR A 451 -8.85 9.91 1.04
C THR A 451 -8.53 9.03 -0.18
N THR A 452 -7.60 9.48 -1.02
CA THR A 452 -7.08 8.69 -2.15
C THR A 452 -6.47 7.37 -1.68
N GLU A 453 -5.79 7.37 -0.54
CA GLU A 453 -5.17 6.18 0.05
C GLU A 453 -6.19 5.20 0.61
N TRP A 454 -7.31 5.71 1.13
CA TRP A 454 -8.42 4.85 1.53
C TRP A 454 -9.08 4.18 0.31
N ALA A 455 -9.22 4.90 -0.79
CA ALA A 455 -9.72 4.33 -2.05
C ALA A 455 -8.77 3.26 -2.59
N ASP A 456 -7.46 3.49 -2.55
CA ASP A 456 -6.46 2.48 -2.91
C ASP A 456 -6.52 1.27 -1.98
N LEU A 457 -6.66 1.46 -0.65
CA LEU A 457 -6.82 0.35 0.29
C LEU A 457 -8.02 -0.52 -0.10
N ARG A 458 -9.18 0.09 -0.35
CA ARG A 458 -10.39 -0.63 -0.77
C ARG A 458 -10.21 -1.36 -2.08
N LEU A 459 -9.49 -0.78 -3.03
CA LEU A 459 -9.15 -1.42 -4.30
C LEU A 459 -8.24 -2.65 -4.08
N GLY A 460 -7.22 -2.54 -3.23
CA GLY A 460 -6.35 -3.66 -2.88
C GLY A 460 -7.11 -4.80 -2.19
N VAL A 461 -8.03 -4.45 -1.28
CA VAL A 461 -8.91 -5.41 -0.62
C VAL A 461 -9.85 -6.05 -1.63
N ALA A 462 -10.48 -5.29 -2.51
CA ALA A 462 -11.35 -5.82 -3.57
C ALA A 462 -10.60 -6.80 -4.47
N PHE A 463 -9.34 -6.50 -4.82
CA PHE A 463 -8.46 -7.42 -5.53
C PHE A 463 -8.25 -8.72 -4.75
N ALA A 464 -7.85 -8.63 -3.48
CA ALA A 464 -7.58 -9.80 -2.64
C ALA A 464 -8.81 -10.67 -2.45
N GLU A 465 -9.97 -10.07 -2.16
CA GLU A 465 -11.24 -10.76 -1.94
C GLU A 465 -11.74 -11.48 -3.20
N ARG A 466 -11.64 -10.83 -4.38
CA ARG A 466 -12.08 -11.44 -5.64
C ARG A 466 -11.15 -12.57 -6.11
N GLN A 467 -9.83 -12.37 -6.01
CA GLN A 467 -8.86 -13.35 -6.51
C GLN A 467 -8.53 -14.45 -5.51
N GLY A 468 -8.39 -14.11 -4.22
CA GLY A 468 -8.10 -15.06 -3.14
C GLY A 468 -9.34 -15.76 -2.58
N GLY A 469 -10.52 -15.15 -2.75
CA GLY A 469 -11.81 -15.60 -2.23
C GLY A 469 -12.22 -14.86 -0.94
N PRO A 470 -13.50 -14.98 -0.51
CA PRO A 470 -14.03 -14.19 0.61
C PRO A 470 -13.24 -14.36 1.91
N GLY A 471 -12.91 -13.25 2.56
CA GLY A 471 -12.15 -13.14 3.80
C GLY A 471 -10.63 -13.24 3.65
N CYS A 472 -10.10 -13.33 2.41
CA CYS A 472 -8.67 -13.46 2.12
C CYS A 472 -7.85 -12.27 2.64
N SER A 473 -8.35 -11.03 2.48
CA SER A 473 -7.62 -9.81 2.83
C SER A 473 -7.27 -9.71 4.33
N ARG A 474 -7.99 -10.39 5.21
CA ARG A 474 -7.76 -10.38 6.67
C ARG A 474 -6.45 -11.01 7.10
N ALA A 475 -5.91 -11.91 6.29
CA ALA A 475 -4.61 -12.54 6.54
C ALA A 475 -3.44 -11.72 5.96
N MET A 476 -3.72 -10.58 5.32
CA MET A 476 -2.75 -9.69 4.70
C MET A 476 -2.52 -8.45 5.55
N SER A 477 -1.29 -7.95 5.51
CA SER A 477 -0.97 -6.65 6.09
C SER A 477 -1.38 -5.49 5.16
N TYR A 478 -1.47 -4.27 5.69
CA TYR A 478 -1.69 -3.05 4.93
C TYR A 478 -0.68 -2.93 3.79
N GLN A 479 0.61 -3.18 4.06
CA GLN A 479 1.65 -3.12 3.03
C GLN A 479 1.44 -4.16 1.92
N GLU A 480 0.98 -5.36 2.25
CA GLU A 480 0.70 -6.41 1.27
C GLU A 480 -0.51 -6.07 0.42
N VAL A 481 -1.58 -5.58 1.03
CA VAL A 481 -2.77 -5.11 0.32
C VAL A 481 -2.42 -3.96 -0.63
N MET A 482 -1.65 -2.99 -0.15
CA MET A 482 -1.16 -1.86 -0.96
C MET A 482 -0.10 -2.27 -1.99
N ALA A 483 0.50 -3.46 -1.90
CA ALA A 483 1.36 -4.00 -2.95
C ALA A 483 0.54 -4.54 -4.13
N LEU A 484 -0.66 -5.06 -3.88
CA LEU A 484 -1.59 -5.48 -4.94
C LEU A 484 -2.01 -4.30 -5.80
N THR A 485 -2.21 -3.13 -5.19
CA THR A 485 -2.47 -1.87 -5.88
C THR A 485 -1.25 -1.33 -6.61
N ARG A 486 -0.21 -2.11 -6.88
CA ARG A 486 0.96 -1.67 -7.66
C ARG A 486 1.22 -2.57 -8.87
N LEU A 487 0.33 -3.53 -9.12
CA LEU A 487 0.39 -4.50 -10.20
C LEU A 487 -0.24 -3.91 -11.47
N ASP A 488 0.55 -3.52 -12.45
CA ASP A 488 -0.02 -3.14 -13.74
C ASP A 488 -0.49 -4.40 -14.49
N PRO A 489 -1.67 -4.36 -15.16
CA PRO A 489 -2.20 -5.50 -15.89
C PRO A 489 -1.21 -6.01 -16.94
N ARG A 490 -1.13 -7.34 -17.12
CA ARG A 490 -0.21 -7.96 -18.08
C ARG A 490 -0.81 -8.02 -19.49
N SER A 491 -2.14 -7.95 -19.58
CA SER A 491 -2.88 -7.93 -20.84
C SER A 491 -4.06 -6.93 -20.79
N PRO A 492 -4.61 -6.54 -21.96
CA PRO A 492 -5.81 -5.71 -22.02
C PRO A 492 -7.04 -6.33 -21.35
N GLU A 493 -7.20 -7.65 -21.41
CA GLU A 493 -8.31 -8.38 -20.78
C GLU A 493 -8.18 -8.38 -19.26
N GLU A 494 -6.96 -8.54 -18.75
CA GLU A 494 -6.67 -8.35 -17.32
C GLU A 494 -6.99 -6.92 -16.90
N ALA A 495 -6.63 -5.91 -17.69
CA ALA A 495 -6.95 -4.52 -17.39
C ALA A 495 -8.45 -4.31 -17.15
N ALA A 496 -9.32 -4.89 -17.97
CA ALA A 496 -10.77 -4.77 -17.79
C ALA A 496 -11.29 -5.41 -16.48
N VAL A 497 -10.74 -6.56 -16.07
CA VAL A 497 -11.06 -7.19 -14.77
C VAL A 497 -10.65 -6.26 -13.62
N LEU A 498 -9.43 -5.73 -13.73
CA LEU A 498 -8.80 -4.88 -12.75
C LEU A 498 -9.51 -3.52 -12.60
N ASP A 499 -9.94 -2.92 -13.70
CA ASP A 499 -10.76 -1.70 -13.72
C ASP A 499 -12.09 -1.93 -12.99
N ASN A 500 -12.73 -3.08 -13.22
CA ASN A 500 -13.97 -3.48 -12.54
C ASN A 500 -13.81 -3.66 -11.01
N HIS A 501 -12.61 -3.94 -10.51
CA HIS A 501 -12.36 -3.99 -9.07
C HIS A 501 -12.44 -2.60 -8.44
N GLY A 502 -12.09 -1.57 -9.20
CA GLY A 502 -11.98 -0.21 -8.68
C GLY A 502 -13.22 0.67 -8.83
N ILE A 503 -14.22 0.28 -9.62
CA ILE A 503 -15.42 1.09 -9.87
C ILE A 503 -16.08 1.56 -8.56
N ALA A 504 -16.39 0.64 -7.65
CA ALA A 504 -17.03 0.99 -6.38
C ALA A 504 -16.14 1.85 -5.47
N PRO A 505 -14.85 1.49 -5.22
CA PRO A 505 -13.92 2.37 -4.50
C PRO A 505 -13.84 3.80 -5.03
N LEU A 506 -13.77 3.97 -6.36
CA LEU A 506 -13.70 5.29 -7.00
C LEU A 506 -15.01 6.07 -6.84
N LEU A 507 -16.15 5.41 -7.00
CA LEU A 507 -17.45 6.07 -6.89
C LEU A 507 -17.73 6.53 -5.46
N ASP A 508 -17.43 5.68 -4.49
CA ASP A 508 -17.57 6.04 -3.08
C ASP A 508 -16.57 7.14 -2.68
N TRP A 509 -15.35 7.12 -3.22
CA TRP A 509 -14.39 8.22 -3.08
C TRP A 509 -14.95 9.52 -3.67
N GLY A 510 -15.52 9.49 -4.89
CA GLY A 510 -16.08 10.67 -5.53
C GLY A 510 -17.27 11.26 -4.77
N LEU A 511 -18.13 10.40 -4.22
CA LEU A 511 -19.21 10.78 -3.30
C LEU A 511 -18.63 11.44 -2.04
N MET A 512 -17.63 10.82 -1.42
CA MET A 512 -16.95 11.35 -0.23
C MET A 512 -16.14 12.60 -0.53
N GLN A 513 -15.74 12.88 -1.76
CA GLN A 513 -15.09 14.15 -2.13
C GLN A 513 -16.10 15.24 -2.52
N GLY A 514 -17.40 14.96 -2.47
CA GLY A 514 -18.44 15.94 -2.82
C GLY A 514 -18.52 16.24 -4.31
N LEU A 515 -18.07 15.33 -5.18
CA LEU A 515 -18.16 15.49 -6.63
C LEU A 515 -19.61 15.37 -7.14
N TYR A 516 -20.39 14.53 -6.47
CA TYR A 516 -21.81 14.32 -6.74
C TYR A 516 -22.53 13.86 -5.48
N THR A 517 -23.86 13.95 -5.49
CA THR A 517 -24.72 13.43 -4.42
C THR A 517 -25.03 11.96 -4.66
N LYS A 518 -25.29 11.23 -3.57
CA LYS A 518 -25.72 9.83 -3.65
C LYS A 518 -27.03 9.73 -4.45
N PRO A 519 -27.11 8.91 -5.51
CA PRO A 519 -28.35 8.69 -6.26
C PRO A 519 -29.44 8.12 -5.36
N ALA A 520 -30.70 8.55 -5.54
CA ALA A 520 -31.84 8.12 -4.72
C ALA A 520 -32.18 6.63 -4.88
N ASP A 521 -31.94 6.07 -6.07
CA ASP A 521 -32.06 4.65 -6.41
C ASP A 521 -30.79 3.85 -6.11
N GLY A 522 -29.70 4.53 -5.75
CA GLY A 522 -28.38 3.93 -5.49
C GLY A 522 -27.60 3.54 -6.75
N ALA A 523 -28.09 3.89 -7.96
CA ALA A 523 -27.44 3.55 -9.23
C ALA A 523 -26.56 4.71 -9.72
N TYR A 524 -25.25 4.44 -9.86
CA TYR A 524 -24.31 5.45 -10.36
C TYR A 524 -24.30 5.51 -11.89
N THR A 525 -24.05 6.69 -12.44
CA THR A 525 -24.03 6.92 -13.90
C THR A 525 -22.61 6.88 -14.48
N PRO A 526 -22.44 6.61 -15.79
CA PRO A 526 -21.14 6.71 -16.46
C PRO A 526 -20.50 8.09 -16.34
N GLN A 527 -21.33 9.14 -16.28
CA GLN A 527 -20.87 10.52 -16.09
C GLN A 527 -20.26 10.72 -14.70
N GLN A 528 -20.89 10.18 -13.65
CA GLN A 528 -20.36 10.24 -12.28
C GLN A 528 -19.04 9.47 -12.16
N TYR A 529 -18.94 8.31 -12.82
CA TYR A 529 -17.68 7.58 -12.91
C TYR A 529 -16.58 8.41 -13.58
N GLN A 530 -16.85 9.00 -14.75
CA GLN A 530 -15.89 9.84 -15.45
C GLN A 530 -15.46 11.06 -14.63
N GLN A 531 -16.41 11.69 -13.92
CA GLN A 531 -16.13 12.82 -13.05
C GLN A 531 -15.20 12.41 -11.90
N ALA A 532 -15.47 11.27 -11.25
CA ALA A 532 -14.61 10.75 -10.19
C ALA A 532 -13.23 10.36 -10.72
N ALA A 533 -13.14 9.62 -11.82
CA ALA A 533 -11.86 9.22 -12.42
C ALA A 533 -10.99 10.44 -12.75
N SER A 534 -11.59 11.45 -13.39
CA SER A 534 -10.88 12.67 -13.80
C SER A 534 -10.39 13.47 -12.59
N ALA A 535 -11.22 13.59 -11.55
CA ALA A 535 -10.84 14.29 -10.33
C ALA A 535 -9.74 13.55 -9.56
N PHE A 536 -9.82 12.22 -9.48
CA PHE A 536 -8.83 11.37 -8.83
C PHE A 536 -7.46 11.51 -9.51
N ASP A 537 -7.45 11.44 -10.84
CA ASP A 537 -6.25 11.63 -11.64
C ASP A 537 -5.66 13.04 -11.52
N ALA A 538 -6.51 14.07 -11.57
CA ALA A 538 -6.06 15.46 -11.43
C ALA A 538 -5.41 15.73 -10.06
N GLN A 539 -6.03 15.25 -8.96
CA GLN A 539 -5.48 15.40 -7.61
C GLN A 539 -4.10 14.70 -7.50
N ARG A 540 -3.98 13.50 -8.04
CA ARG A 540 -2.72 12.74 -8.07
C ARG A 540 -1.63 13.46 -8.88
N ASP A 541 -1.95 13.94 -10.07
CA ASP A 541 -0.99 14.59 -10.95
C ASP A 541 -0.47 15.90 -10.32
N GLN A 542 -1.34 16.66 -9.64
CA GLN A 542 -0.93 17.85 -8.86
C GLN A 542 0.01 17.49 -7.70
N LEU A 543 -0.26 16.40 -6.97
CA LEU A 543 0.63 15.95 -5.89
C LEU A 543 2.00 15.47 -6.40
N LEU A 544 2.05 14.84 -7.58
CA LEU A 544 3.30 14.47 -8.24
C LEU A 544 4.08 15.70 -8.71
N GLN A 545 3.40 16.72 -9.23
CA GLN A 545 4.02 18.00 -9.57
C GLN A 545 4.60 18.69 -8.33
N ALA A 546 3.85 18.72 -7.22
CA ALA A 546 4.33 19.26 -5.94
C ALA A 546 5.58 18.51 -5.44
N LEU A 547 5.57 17.16 -5.51
CA LEU A 547 6.74 16.35 -5.15
C LEU A 547 7.95 16.64 -6.04
N ASN A 548 7.74 16.85 -7.35
CA ASN A 548 8.83 17.21 -8.26
C ASN A 548 9.38 18.60 -7.95
N ALA A 549 8.52 19.57 -7.62
CA ALA A 549 8.95 20.89 -7.17
C ALA A 549 9.82 20.81 -5.91
N PHE A 550 9.46 19.96 -4.94
CA PHE A 550 10.24 19.77 -3.71
C PHE A 550 11.59 19.08 -3.94
N LYS A 551 11.74 18.35 -5.04
CA LYS A 551 13.02 17.70 -5.44
C LYS A 551 13.95 18.63 -6.20
N THR A 552 13.45 19.75 -6.71
CA THR A 552 14.27 20.73 -7.43
C THR A 552 15.26 21.38 -6.46
N PRO A 553 16.58 21.32 -6.72
CA PRO A 553 17.55 21.99 -5.88
C PRO A 553 17.42 23.52 -6.01
N LEU A 554 17.78 24.26 -4.96
CA LEU A 554 17.86 25.72 -5.00
C LEU A 554 18.85 26.14 -6.12
N PRO A 555 18.45 26.96 -7.11
CA PRO A 555 19.37 27.46 -8.11
C PRO A 555 20.39 28.39 -7.47
N THR A 556 21.68 28.05 -7.58
CA THR A 556 22.77 28.86 -7.03
C THR A 556 23.46 29.67 -8.12
N ARG A 557 24.04 30.81 -7.75
CA ARG A 557 24.89 31.61 -8.65
C ARG A 557 25.99 30.78 -9.28
N ARG A 558 26.60 29.87 -8.52
CA ARG A 558 27.66 28.99 -9.01
C ARG A 558 27.14 27.98 -10.02
N SER A 559 26.04 27.28 -9.73
CA SER A 559 25.48 26.27 -10.64
C SER A 559 25.03 26.90 -11.96
N LEU A 560 24.39 28.07 -11.90
CA LEU A 560 23.98 28.81 -13.11
C LEU A 560 25.18 29.33 -13.90
N ALA A 561 26.24 29.81 -13.23
CA ALA A 561 27.47 30.22 -13.91
C ALA A 561 28.13 29.04 -14.65
N ILE A 562 28.21 27.86 -14.02
CA ILE A 562 28.74 26.65 -14.65
C ILE A 562 27.90 26.25 -15.85
N GLU A 563 26.57 26.23 -15.72
CA GLU A 563 25.67 25.85 -16.82
C GLU A 563 25.83 26.78 -18.03
N GLN A 564 25.91 28.09 -17.82
CA GLN A 564 26.10 29.06 -18.90
C GLN A 564 27.49 28.95 -19.52
N LEU A 565 28.54 28.74 -18.72
CA LEU A 565 29.89 28.51 -19.25
C LEU A 565 29.97 27.20 -20.04
N GLN A 566 29.31 26.12 -19.62
CA GLN A 566 29.29 24.86 -20.37
C GLN A 566 28.69 24.99 -21.77
N LYS A 567 27.71 25.90 -21.97
CA LYS A 567 27.15 26.20 -23.30
C LYS A 567 28.21 26.78 -24.24
N GLU A 568 29.10 27.61 -23.72
CA GLU A 568 30.20 28.19 -24.50
C GLU A 568 31.42 27.26 -24.57
N PHE A 569 31.62 26.38 -23.59
CA PHE A 569 32.72 25.41 -23.53
C PHE A 569 32.21 23.95 -23.57
N PRO A 570 31.58 23.50 -24.68
CA PRO A 570 30.90 22.20 -24.74
C PRO A 570 31.85 21.00 -24.66
N ASP A 571 33.11 21.19 -25.02
CA ASP A 571 34.14 20.13 -25.00
C ASP A 571 34.77 19.93 -23.62
N LEU A 572 34.43 20.78 -22.63
CA LEU A 572 34.99 20.73 -21.28
C LEU A 572 33.99 20.18 -20.27
N ASP A 573 34.44 19.23 -19.46
CA ASP A 573 33.69 18.79 -18.28
C ASP A 573 33.73 19.84 -17.16
N VAL A 574 32.90 19.65 -16.12
CA VAL A 574 32.80 20.60 -15.00
C VAL A 574 34.15 20.78 -14.28
N LYS A 575 34.94 19.70 -14.12
CA LYS A 575 36.23 19.78 -13.42
C LYS A 575 37.27 20.55 -14.23
N GLN A 576 37.26 20.38 -15.54
CA GLN A 576 38.12 21.12 -16.46
C GLN A 576 37.75 22.60 -16.47
N LEU A 577 36.46 22.93 -16.49
CA LEU A 577 35.95 24.30 -16.34
C LEU A 577 36.36 24.93 -15.00
N GLU A 578 36.26 24.19 -13.89
CA GLU A 578 36.70 24.65 -12.57
C GLU A 578 38.20 24.94 -12.49
N ALA A 579 39.01 24.22 -13.29
CA ALA A 579 40.44 24.44 -13.38
C ALA A 579 40.83 25.63 -14.30
N MET A 580 39.91 26.17 -15.09
CA MET A 580 40.18 27.31 -15.97
C MET A 580 40.39 28.60 -15.20
N ARG A 581 41.31 29.43 -15.71
CA ARG A 581 41.64 30.72 -15.11
C ARG A 581 41.57 31.84 -16.13
N VAL A 582 41.46 33.06 -15.65
CA VAL A 582 41.58 34.28 -16.44
C VAL A 582 42.70 35.14 -15.86
N TYR A 583 43.42 35.83 -16.75
CA TYR A 583 44.54 36.71 -16.40
C TYR A 583 44.37 38.08 -17.02
N ILE A 584 44.76 39.13 -16.32
CA ILE A 584 44.61 40.51 -16.82
C ILE A 584 45.59 40.75 -17.96
N ALA A 585 45.05 41.11 -19.12
CA ALA A 585 45.82 41.25 -20.35
C ALA A 585 46.73 42.47 -20.34
N ASP A 586 46.22 43.63 -19.90
CA ASP A 586 46.96 44.89 -19.90
C ASP A 586 48.08 44.90 -18.82
N PRO A 587 49.37 45.05 -19.21
CA PRO A 587 50.46 45.25 -18.27
C PRO A 587 50.33 46.48 -17.37
N ASN A 588 49.72 47.57 -17.85
CA ASN A 588 49.58 48.82 -17.11
C ASN A 588 48.50 48.72 -16.03
N GLU A 589 47.37 48.09 -16.33
CA GLU A 589 46.34 47.79 -15.34
C GLU A 589 46.95 46.96 -14.18
N ARG A 590 47.71 45.90 -14.49
CA ARG A 590 48.40 45.06 -13.50
C ARG A 590 49.37 45.79 -12.57
N ARG A 591 49.94 46.93 -13.01
CA ARG A 591 50.83 47.77 -12.19
C ARG A 591 50.05 48.68 -11.25
N ASN A 592 48.84 49.07 -11.62
CA ASN A 592 48.03 50.07 -10.93
C ASN A 592 46.90 49.46 -10.05
N MET A 593 46.80 48.14 -9.99
CA MET A 593 45.81 47.44 -9.16
C MET A 593 46.13 47.50 -7.66
N LYS A 594 45.07 47.46 -6.85
CA LYS A 594 45.18 47.28 -5.40
C LYS A 594 45.84 45.93 -5.08
N LEU A 595 46.68 45.88 -4.03
CA LEU A 595 47.35 44.66 -3.59
C LEU A 595 46.38 43.50 -3.24
N SER A 596 45.15 43.83 -2.87
CA SER A 596 44.09 42.87 -2.54
C SER A 596 43.42 42.23 -3.76
N GLU A 597 43.67 42.71 -4.99
CA GLU A 597 43.09 42.15 -6.20
C GLU A 597 44.06 41.19 -6.92
N PRO A 598 43.69 39.91 -7.08
CA PRO A 598 44.55 38.93 -7.75
C PRO A 598 44.60 39.17 -9.26
N ARG A 599 45.81 39.10 -9.84
CA ARG A 599 46.03 39.21 -11.30
C ARG A 599 45.47 38.02 -12.09
N THR A 600 45.35 36.86 -11.44
CA THR A 600 44.83 35.62 -12.03
C THR A 600 43.66 35.10 -11.19
N ARG A 601 42.49 34.90 -11.80
CA ARG A 601 41.26 34.44 -11.12
C ARG A 601 40.70 33.16 -11.74
N SER A 602 39.82 32.46 -11.03
CA SER A 602 38.99 31.42 -11.64
C SER A 602 38.09 32.06 -12.70
N LEU A 603 37.91 31.39 -13.84
CA LEU A 603 36.96 31.82 -14.87
C LEU A 603 35.54 31.95 -14.29
N ILE A 604 35.11 30.92 -13.55
CA ILE A 604 33.78 30.83 -12.94
C ILE A 604 33.56 31.98 -11.95
N GLU A 605 34.50 32.20 -11.02
CA GLU A 605 34.35 33.26 -10.02
C GLU A 605 34.32 34.65 -10.65
N THR A 606 35.13 34.87 -11.69
CA THR A 606 35.18 36.17 -12.41
C THR A 606 33.85 36.44 -13.09
N TYR A 607 33.26 35.42 -13.72
CA TYR A 607 31.93 35.50 -14.30
C TYR A 607 30.84 35.72 -13.23
N MET A 608 30.88 34.99 -12.11
CA MET A 608 29.95 35.15 -10.98
C MET A 608 29.97 36.55 -10.38
N THR A 609 31.14 37.22 -10.32
CA THR A 609 31.24 38.60 -9.81
C THR A 609 30.77 39.66 -10.81
N GLY A 610 30.52 39.31 -12.07
CA GLY A 610 30.27 40.27 -13.14
C GLY A 610 31.53 40.98 -13.65
N ASP A 611 32.70 40.63 -13.12
CA ASP A 611 33.99 41.24 -13.49
C ASP A 611 34.54 40.73 -14.84
N LEU A 612 33.94 39.69 -15.43
CA LEU A 612 34.35 39.10 -16.70
C LEU A 612 33.92 40.00 -17.88
N THR A 613 34.67 41.08 -18.10
CA THR A 613 34.40 42.09 -19.11
C THR A 613 35.31 41.96 -20.33
N THR A 614 34.83 42.41 -21.49
CA THR A 614 35.61 42.40 -22.74
C THR A 614 36.89 43.22 -22.63
N ASN A 615 37.94 42.79 -23.34
CA ASN A 615 39.26 43.44 -23.45
C ASN A 615 40.12 43.47 -22.18
N ARG A 616 39.59 43.04 -21.04
CA ARG A 616 40.32 43.03 -19.76
C ARG A 616 41.08 41.72 -19.52
N TRP A 617 40.45 40.60 -19.86
CA TRP A 617 40.91 39.26 -19.50
C TRP A 617 41.41 38.48 -20.72
N MET A 618 42.47 37.70 -20.53
CA MET A 618 42.83 36.58 -21.40
C MET A 618 42.50 35.26 -20.69
N LEU A 619 42.07 34.26 -21.47
CA LEU A 619 41.79 32.91 -20.96
C LEU A 619 43.08 32.12 -20.79
N LEU A 620 43.19 31.35 -19.71
CA LEU A 620 44.28 30.40 -19.45
C LEU A 620 43.70 28.99 -19.32
N ALA A 621 44.28 28.04 -20.05
CA ALA A 621 43.98 26.63 -19.92
C ALA A 621 44.43 26.08 -18.55
N PRO A 622 43.92 24.92 -18.11
CA PRO A 622 44.34 24.29 -16.86
C PRO A 622 45.86 24.12 -16.77
N GLY A 623 46.49 24.74 -15.78
CA GLY A 623 47.94 24.69 -15.55
C GLY A 623 48.79 25.61 -16.43
N GLU A 624 48.18 26.34 -17.37
CA GLU A 624 48.88 27.30 -18.23
C GLU A 624 49.37 28.51 -17.42
N GLN A 625 50.64 28.86 -17.58
CA GLN A 625 51.24 30.03 -16.94
C GLN A 625 51.07 31.27 -17.82
N PRO A 626 50.77 32.44 -17.24
CA PRO A 626 50.64 33.67 -18.02
C PRO A 626 51.98 34.05 -18.66
N PRO A 627 51.98 34.65 -19.87
CA PRO A 627 53.21 35.12 -20.50
C PRO A 627 53.99 36.08 -19.59
N GLN A 628 55.27 35.81 -19.37
CA GLN A 628 56.16 36.68 -18.61
C GLN A 628 57.22 37.32 -19.51
N PRO A 629 57.56 38.61 -19.28
CA PRO A 629 58.68 39.24 -19.94
C PRO A 629 59.99 38.53 -19.56
N ALA A 630 60.97 38.55 -20.45
CA ALA A 630 62.27 37.95 -20.18
C ALA A 630 62.91 38.59 -18.93
N LYS A 631 63.44 37.77 -18.02
CA LYS A 631 64.10 38.27 -16.80
C LYS A 631 65.22 39.25 -17.18
N PRO A 632 65.22 40.47 -16.63
CA PRO A 632 66.27 41.43 -16.93
C PRO A 632 67.61 40.89 -16.43
N LYS A 633 68.66 41.02 -17.26
CA LYS A 633 70.01 40.55 -16.92
C LYS A 633 70.69 41.39 -15.83
N SER A 634 70.14 42.57 -15.50
CA SER A 634 70.57 43.41 -14.38
C SER A 634 69.41 44.29 -13.87
N PRO A 635 69.49 44.83 -12.62
CA PRO A 635 68.48 45.74 -12.07
C PRO A 635 68.27 47.06 -12.84
N TYR A 636 69.20 47.42 -13.73
CA TYR A 636 69.17 48.65 -14.53
C TYR A 636 68.77 48.42 -15.99
N ALA A 637 68.50 47.17 -16.38
CA ALA A 637 68.07 46.87 -17.74
C ALA A 637 66.62 47.34 -17.98
N ALA A 638 66.39 48.02 -19.10
CA ALA A 638 65.05 48.45 -19.50
C ALA A 638 64.09 47.25 -19.60
N ASP A 639 62.89 47.41 -19.04
CA ASP A 639 61.80 46.44 -19.16
C ASP A 639 61.41 46.31 -20.65
N LYS A 640 61.76 45.17 -21.25
CA LYS A 640 61.51 44.91 -22.68
C LYS A 640 60.09 44.43 -22.95
N GLY A 641 59.27 44.20 -21.92
CA GLY A 641 57.91 43.67 -22.09
C GLY A 641 57.88 42.27 -22.72
N LEU A 642 56.72 41.90 -23.26
CA LEU A 642 56.51 40.63 -23.97
C LEU A 642 57.11 40.68 -25.38
N SER A 643 57.53 39.53 -25.91
CA SER A 643 57.93 39.43 -27.33
C SER A 643 56.73 39.64 -28.26
N LYS A 644 56.97 40.01 -29.52
CA LYS A 644 55.88 40.18 -30.52
C LYS A 644 55.01 38.93 -30.65
N GLN A 645 55.59 37.73 -30.57
CA GLN A 645 54.86 36.46 -30.62
C GLN A 645 54.01 36.24 -29.36
N GLN A 646 54.56 36.54 -28.18
CA GLN A 646 53.82 36.44 -26.92
C GLN A 646 52.65 37.43 -26.87
N GLN A 647 52.85 38.66 -27.35
CA GLN A 647 51.79 39.66 -27.43
C GLN A 647 50.68 39.24 -28.40
N ALA A 648 51.02 38.70 -29.57
CA ALA A 648 50.03 38.20 -30.53
C ALA A 648 49.18 37.04 -29.95
N ALA A 649 49.80 36.14 -29.16
CA ALA A 649 49.08 35.07 -28.47
C ALA A 649 48.13 35.61 -27.39
N VAL A 650 48.56 36.63 -26.64
CA VAL A 650 47.69 37.35 -25.68
C VAL A 650 46.49 37.95 -26.41
N ASP A 651 46.73 38.70 -27.48
CA ASP A 651 45.67 39.38 -28.25
C ASP A 651 44.66 38.37 -28.84
N GLN A 652 45.17 37.21 -29.30
CA GLN A 652 44.33 36.11 -29.78
C GLN A 652 43.47 35.50 -28.66
N ASN A 653 44.04 35.23 -27.48
CA ASN A 653 43.31 34.69 -26.33
C ASN A 653 42.26 35.68 -25.79
N VAL A 654 42.56 36.97 -25.78
CA VAL A 654 41.60 38.04 -25.44
C VAL A 654 40.46 38.06 -26.44
N LYS A 655 40.76 38.06 -27.75
CA LYS A 655 39.74 38.07 -28.80
C LYS A 655 38.84 36.82 -28.73
N ALA A 656 39.43 35.65 -28.50
CA ALA A 656 38.70 34.39 -28.35
C ALA A 656 37.79 34.39 -27.12
N LEU A 657 38.24 34.97 -26.00
CA LEU A 657 37.44 35.10 -24.79
C LEU A 657 36.31 36.13 -24.96
N ASN A 658 36.58 37.30 -25.57
CA ASN A 658 35.57 38.33 -25.83
C ASN A 658 34.39 37.77 -26.63
N ALA A 659 34.65 37.00 -27.69
CA ALA A 659 33.61 36.39 -28.51
C ALA A 659 32.70 35.41 -27.73
N ARG A 660 33.17 34.87 -26.60
CA ARG A 660 32.39 34.03 -25.68
C ARG A 660 31.65 34.91 -24.66
N ILE A 661 32.30 35.94 -24.11
CA ILE A 661 31.68 36.89 -23.17
C ILE A 661 30.42 37.51 -23.78
N ASP A 662 30.46 37.88 -25.07
CA ASP A 662 29.32 38.50 -25.78
C ASP A 662 28.06 37.61 -25.82
N LYS A 663 28.21 36.30 -25.60
CA LYS A 663 27.10 35.32 -25.59
C LYS A 663 26.67 34.92 -24.18
N LEU A 664 27.46 35.24 -23.15
CA LEU A 664 27.17 34.89 -21.77
C LEU A 664 26.11 35.83 -21.20
N ALA A 665 25.03 35.26 -20.66
CA ALA A 665 24.02 36.01 -19.95
C ALA A 665 24.56 36.59 -18.62
N ASN A 666 23.90 37.62 -18.08
CA ASN A 666 24.28 38.15 -16.77
C ASN A 666 23.79 37.21 -15.65
N VAL A 667 24.70 36.50 -15.01
CA VAL A 667 24.40 35.53 -13.94
C VAL A 667 23.65 36.17 -12.78
N GLN A 668 23.93 37.43 -12.44
CA GLN A 668 23.28 38.10 -11.31
C GLN A 668 21.78 38.31 -11.54
N ASN A 669 21.40 38.66 -12.77
CA ASN A 669 20.00 38.78 -13.16
C ASN A 669 19.33 37.39 -13.24
N LEU A 670 20.04 36.41 -13.82
CA LEU A 670 19.55 35.03 -13.93
C LEU A 670 19.25 34.42 -12.56
N VAL A 671 20.13 34.60 -11.57
CA VAL A 671 19.93 34.06 -10.20
C VAL A 671 18.63 34.58 -9.60
N SER A 672 18.29 35.86 -9.78
CA SER A 672 17.04 36.40 -9.26
C SER A 672 15.83 35.72 -9.92
N VAL A 673 15.82 35.62 -11.24
CA VAL A 673 14.71 35.03 -12.01
C VAL A 673 14.51 33.55 -11.68
N GLU A 674 15.59 32.79 -11.59
CA GLU A 674 15.55 31.36 -11.28
C GLU A 674 15.14 31.12 -9.82
N VAL A 675 15.59 31.96 -8.87
CA VAL A 675 15.14 31.90 -7.47
C VAL A 675 13.65 32.24 -7.36
N ASP A 676 13.16 33.23 -8.10
CA ASP A 676 11.73 33.58 -8.11
C ASP A 676 10.90 32.41 -8.66
N THR A 677 11.32 31.82 -9.77
CA THR A 677 10.69 30.62 -10.36
C THR A 677 10.71 29.44 -9.38
N TYR A 678 11.83 29.22 -8.68
CA TYR A 678 11.97 28.20 -7.64
C TYR A 678 10.97 28.42 -6.49
N LEU A 679 10.88 29.65 -5.97
CA LEU A 679 9.98 30.01 -4.88
C LEU A 679 8.51 29.87 -5.29
N ASP A 680 8.15 30.24 -6.51
CA ASP A 680 6.78 30.11 -7.02
C ASP A 680 6.36 28.65 -7.20
N ASN A 681 7.25 27.79 -7.73
CA ASN A 681 7.03 26.34 -7.78
C ASN A 681 6.86 25.75 -6.38
N LEU A 682 7.62 26.24 -5.40
CA LEU A 682 7.53 25.79 -4.02
C LEU A 682 6.23 26.24 -3.35
N LYS A 683 5.77 27.47 -3.59
CA LYS A 683 4.44 27.96 -3.15
C LYS A 683 3.32 27.11 -3.75
N GLN A 684 3.37 26.80 -5.05
CA GLN A 684 2.38 25.95 -5.70
C GLN A 684 2.38 24.53 -5.10
N GLY A 685 3.56 23.96 -4.87
CA GLY A 685 3.71 22.66 -4.23
C GLY A 685 3.12 22.65 -2.82
N LEU A 686 3.53 23.57 -1.95
CA LEU A 686 3.02 23.67 -0.58
C LEU A 686 1.52 24.02 -0.53
N GLY A 687 1.03 24.81 -1.49
CA GLY A 687 -0.38 25.09 -1.68
C GLY A 687 -1.19 23.83 -1.98
N THR A 688 -0.71 23.00 -2.92
CA THR A 688 -1.33 21.71 -3.26
C THR A 688 -1.44 20.76 -2.06
N VAL A 689 -0.40 20.73 -1.22
CA VAL A 689 -0.39 19.91 0.00
C VAL A 689 -1.36 20.46 1.03
N THR A 690 -1.41 21.78 1.20
CA THR A 690 -2.35 22.45 2.13
C THR A 690 -3.80 22.21 1.71
N ARG A 691 -4.08 22.28 0.40
CA ARG A 691 -5.37 21.91 -0.19
C ARG A 691 -5.78 20.49 0.17
N ARG A 692 -4.86 19.53 0.05
CA ARG A 692 -5.10 18.14 0.46
C ARG A 692 -5.39 18.01 1.95
N MET A 693 -4.65 18.72 2.81
CA MET A 693 -4.91 18.70 4.26
C MET A 693 -6.32 19.18 4.58
N ILE A 694 -6.76 20.28 3.96
CA ILE A 694 -8.13 20.81 4.12
C ILE A 694 -9.16 19.79 3.60
N ALA A 695 -8.94 19.20 2.43
CA ALA A 695 -9.85 18.21 1.84
C ALA A 695 -9.97 16.91 2.66
N ASN A 696 -8.97 16.61 3.48
CA ASN A 696 -8.94 15.43 4.36
C ASN A 696 -9.51 15.68 5.76
N LEU A 697 -9.92 16.92 6.08
CA LEU A 697 -10.57 17.23 7.36
C LEU A 697 -11.95 16.54 7.46
N PRO A 698 -12.42 16.24 8.69
CA PRO A 698 -13.79 15.80 8.91
C PRO A 698 -14.81 16.75 8.26
N LEU A 699 -15.94 16.20 7.79
CA LEU A 699 -16.96 16.97 7.07
C LEU A 699 -17.34 18.29 7.75
N ALA A 700 -17.62 18.27 9.05
CA ALA A 700 -18.03 19.47 9.79
C ALA A 700 -16.98 20.59 9.76
N ASP A 701 -15.70 20.22 9.74
CA ASP A 701 -14.59 21.16 9.71
C ASP A 701 -14.38 21.72 8.30
N ARG A 702 -14.56 20.89 7.26
CA ARG A 702 -14.58 21.36 5.85
C ARG A 702 -15.72 22.32 5.59
N GLN A 703 -16.94 22.00 6.04
CA GLN A 703 -18.08 22.90 5.93
C GLN A 703 -17.83 24.24 6.62
N ALA A 704 -17.17 24.23 7.78
CA ALA A 704 -16.83 25.47 8.48
C ALA A 704 -15.86 26.36 7.70
N LEU A 705 -14.86 25.78 7.01
CA LEU A 705 -13.91 26.52 6.19
C LEU A 705 -14.54 27.01 4.86
N GLU A 706 -15.44 26.21 4.28
CA GLU A 706 -16.07 26.45 2.99
C GLU A 706 -17.23 27.46 3.08
N PHE A 707 -18.02 27.37 4.14
CA PHE A 707 -19.28 28.10 4.27
C PHE A 707 -19.30 29.10 5.44
N GLY A 708 -18.29 29.09 6.32
CA GLY A 708 -18.16 30.01 7.44
C GLY A 708 -17.38 31.28 7.11
N ASN A 709 -17.38 32.23 8.05
CA ASN A 709 -16.44 33.34 8.05
C ASN A 709 -15.06 32.82 8.45
N VAL A 710 -14.02 33.13 7.67
CA VAL A 710 -12.66 32.63 7.91
C VAL A 710 -11.69 33.80 8.10
N GLU A 711 -10.94 33.75 9.20
CA GLU A 711 -9.89 34.71 9.54
C GLU A 711 -8.56 33.96 9.69
N LEU A 712 -7.47 34.58 9.25
CA LEU A 712 -6.14 34.02 9.32
C LEU A 712 -5.26 34.90 10.19
N PHE A 713 -4.33 34.30 10.94
CA PHE A 713 -3.41 35.01 11.82
C PHE A 713 -1.99 34.45 11.68
N ALA A 714 -1.02 35.35 11.70
CA ALA A 714 0.39 35.02 11.82
C ALA A 714 0.86 35.32 13.25
N LEU A 715 1.80 34.53 13.74
CA LEU A 715 2.43 34.76 15.05
C LEU A 715 3.81 35.36 14.84
N ARG A 716 4.24 36.23 15.76
CA ARG A 716 5.63 36.69 15.85
C ARG A 716 6.03 36.94 17.29
N GLU A 717 7.33 36.86 17.55
CA GLU A 717 7.90 37.34 18.81
C GLU A 717 7.93 38.87 18.85
N GLN A 718 7.83 39.42 20.05
CA GLN A 718 8.11 40.82 20.32
C GLN A 718 9.58 41.18 20.00
N THR A 719 9.84 42.46 19.78
CA THR A 719 11.21 42.97 19.62
C THR A 719 11.61 43.71 20.88
N ASP A 720 12.54 43.13 21.64
CA ASP A 720 12.86 43.59 23.00
C ASP A 720 13.44 45.02 23.02
N GLY A 721 12.75 45.93 23.72
CA GLY A 721 13.22 47.30 23.99
C GLY A 721 13.35 48.21 22.78
N VAL A 722 12.79 47.84 21.62
CA VAL A 722 12.82 48.64 20.40
C VAL A 722 11.51 49.44 20.28
N PRO A 723 11.57 50.79 20.27
CA PRO A 723 10.40 51.62 20.03
C PRO A 723 9.76 51.33 18.68
N THR A 724 8.44 51.40 18.60
CA THR A 724 7.68 51.21 17.36
C THR A 724 8.10 52.17 16.25
N VAL A 725 8.59 53.37 16.58
CA VAL A 725 9.10 54.37 15.63
C VAL A 725 10.46 54.02 15.02
N GLU A 726 11.24 53.15 15.68
CA GLU A 726 12.53 52.66 15.20
C GLU A 726 12.46 51.26 14.59
N LEU A 727 11.32 50.59 14.78
CA LEU A 727 11.12 49.22 14.36
C LEU A 727 11.04 49.15 12.83
N THR A 728 12.06 48.54 12.22
CA THR A 728 12.08 48.38 10.76
C THR A 728 11.18 47.22 10.34
N PRO A 729 10.58 47.25 9.13
CA PRO A 729 9.84 46.11 8.59
C PRO A 729 10.66 44.81 8.61
N GLY A 730 11.97 44.89 8.30
CA GLY A 730 12.87 43.74 8.33
C GLY A 730 12.96 43.07 9.71
N GLN A 731 13.07 43.85 10.80
CA GLN A 731 13.12 43.31 12.17
C GLN A 731 11.82 42.63 12.58
N VAL A 732 10.67 43.17 12.16
CA VAL A 732 9.36 42.52 12.39
C VAL A 732 9.30 41.19 11.64
N GLU A 733 9.76 41.19 10.38
CA GLU A 733 9.72 40.01 9.53
C GLU A 733 10.70 38.91 9.97
N GLU A 734 11.84 39.26 10.56
CA GLU A 734 12.80 38.31 11.17
C GLU A 734 12.23 37.56 12.37
N ARG A 735 11.32 38.19 13.13
CA ARG A 735 10.67 37.60 14.31
C ARG A 735 9.37 36.87 13.97
N ARG A 736 8.94 36.86 12.70
CA ARG A 736 7.69 36.21 12.27
C ARG A 736 7.85 34.69 12.24
N GLY A 737 6.90 34.00 12.86
CA GLY A 737 6.76 32.55 12.85
C GLY A 737 6.20 32.03 11.51
N ARG A 738 7.01 32.07 10.45
CA ARG A 738 6.59 31.83 9.06
C ARG A 738 6.23 30.38 8.71
N LYS A 739 6.56 29.42 9.58
CA LYS A 739 6.24 28.00 9.31
C LYS A 739 4.80 27.64 9.62
N GLY A 740 4.10 28.45 10.42
CA GLY A 740 2.73 28.17 10.86
C GLY A 740 1.78 29.34 10.67
N THR A 741 0.53 29.06 10.33
CA THR A 741 -0.55 30.05 10.27
C THR A 741 -1.75 29.54 11.04
N VAL A 742 -2.39 30.41 11.84
CA VAL A 742 -3.62 30.07 12.57
C VAL A 742 -4.81 30.46 11.72
N ILE A 743 -5.76 29.54 11.53
CA ILE A 743 -7.05 29.77 10.90
C ILE A 743 -8.12 29.75 11.99
N ARG A 744 -8.98 30.76 12.01
CA ARG A 744 -10.24 30.77 12.76
C ARG A 744 -11.39 30.69 11.78
N SER A 745 -12.34 29.82 12.02
CA SER A 745 -13.59 29.75 11.27
C SER A 745 -14.79 29.88 12.19
N GLU A 746 -15.83 30.57 11.72
CA GLU A 746 -17.10 30.71 12.43
C GLU A 746 -18.24 30.31 11.48
N TYR A 747 -18.92 29.22 11.83
CA TYR A 747 -19.99 28.63 11.03
C TYR A 747 -21.09 28.08 11.93
N ASN A 748 -22.34 28.47 11.67
CA ASN A 748 -23.52 28.12 12.49
C ASN A 748 -23.33 28.38 14.00
N GLY A 749 -22.69 29.50 14.35
CA GLY A 749 -22.39 29.88 15.75
C GLY A 749 -21.30 29.06 16.42
N VAL A 750 -20.66 28.12 15.71
CA VAL A 750 -19.55 27.31 16.23
C VAL A 750 -18.23 27.85 15.69
N ILE A 751 -17.33 28.22 16.61
CA ILE A 751 -15.97 28.67 16.30
C ILE A 751 -15.03 27.47 16.31
N ARG A 752 -14.14 27.39 15.32
CA ARG A 752 -13.07 26.38 15.25
C ARG A 752 -11.75 27.03 14.90
N TYR A 753 -10.68 26.55 15.52
CA TYR A 753 -9.32 26.97 15.22
C TYR A 753 -8.49 25.84 14.62
N PHE A 754 -7.58 26.19 13.71
CA PHE A 754 -6.62 25.28 13.12
C PHE A 754 -5.25 25.94 13.02
N GLU A 755 -4.20 25.23 13.43
CA GLU A 755 -2.82 25.60 13.10
C GLU A 755 -2.42 24.85 11.83
N VAL A 756 -1.95 25.57 10.82
CA VAL A 756 -1.56 25.02 9.52
C VAL A 756 -0.06 25.21 9.34
N PHE A 757 0.66 24.10 9.18
CA PHE A 757 2.11 24.06 8.94
C PHE A 757 2.39 23.38 7.59
N PRO A 758 2.39 24.13 6.46
CA PRO A 758 2.54 23.55 5.13
C PRO A 758 3.83 22.75 4.92
N ASP A 759 4.96 23.26 5.42
CA ASP A 759 6.29 22.63 5.29
C ASP A 759 6.42 21.34 6.11
N LYS A 760 5.63 21.23 7.18
CA LYS A 760 5.49 20.03 8.02
C LYS A 760 4.37 19.11 7.57
N MET A 761 3.58 19.54 6.58
CA MET A 761 2.44 18.79 6.05
C MET A 761 1.47 18.40 7.17
N LEU A 762 1.26 19.33 8.12
CA LEU A 762 0.49 19.12 9.34
C LEU A 762 -0.55 20.23 9.51
N MET A 763 -1.75 19.81 9.88
CA MET A 763 -2.82 20.70 10.32
C MET A 763 -3.37 20.20 11.66
N VAL A 764 -3.34 21.05 12.67
CA VAL A 764 -3.75 20.72 14.06
C VAL A 764 -5.02 21.49 14.39
N LYS A 765 -6.07 20.79 14.77
CA LYS A 765 -7.29 21.42 15.30
C LYS A 765 -7.06 21.85 16.75
N ARG A 766 -7.50 23.06 17.10
CA ARG A 766 -7.35 23.66 18.42
C ARG A 766 -8.71 23.93 19.04
N ASP A 767 -9.11 23.04 19.94
CA ASP A 767 -10.39 23.11 20.67
C ASP A 767 -10.26 23.82 22.04
N ASP A 768 -9.05 24.22 22.41
CA ASP A 768 -8.68 24.84 23.70
C ASP A 768 -8.55 26.37 23.64
N LEU A 769 -8.68 26.98 22.46
CA LEU A 769 -8.52 28.43 22.25
C LEU A 769 -9.81 29.21 22.58
N PRO A 770 -9.69 30.47 23.06
CA PRO A 770 -10.85 31.31 23.36
C PRO A 770 -11.57 31.75 22.09
N ALA A 771 -12.85 32.12 22.19
CA ALA A 771 -13.68 32.57 21.06
C ALA A 771 -13.12 33.79 20.30
N LYS A 772 -12.37 34.66 21.00
CA LYS A 772 -11.72 35.86 20.45
C LYS A 772 -10.27 35.90 20.91
N LEU A 773 -9.35 36.02 19.95
CA LEU A 773 -7.93 36.21 20.21
C LEU A 773 -7.62 37.70 20.45
N THR A 774 -6.63 37.98 21.29
CA THR A 774 -6.10 39.32 21.52
C THR A 774 -5.10 39.64 20.42
N LEU A 775 -5.38 40.66 19.60
CA LEU A 775 -4.57 40.99 18.43
C LEU A 775 -3.65 42.18 18.69
N GLY A 776 -2.49 42.20 18.02
CA GLY A 776 -1.61 43.38 17.96
C GLY A 776 -0.81 43.68 19.23
N GLY A 777 -0.84 42.79 20.24
CA GLY A 777 -0.09 42.96 21.49
C GLY A 777 -0.55 44.17 22.32
N THR A 778 0.25 44.53 23.32
CA THR A 778 -0.01 45.69 24.19
C THR A 778 1.06 46.76 23.99
N PHE A 779 0.66 48.03 24.00
CA PHE A 779 1.58 49.16 23.87
C PHE A 779 1.93 49.71 25.25
N GLU A 780 3.23 49.83 25.53
CA GLU A 780 3.75 50.40 26.77
C GLU A 780 4.60 51.63 26.46
N SER A 781 4.39 52.71 27.22
CA SER A 781 5.18 53.94 27.09
C SER A 781 6.47 53.82 27.90
N GLN A 782 7.62 53.86 27.23
CA GLN A 782 8.94 53.86 27.86
C GLN A 782 9.73 55.14 27.51
N PRO A 783 10.42 55.75 28.49
CA PRO A 783 11.29 56.90 28.24
C PRO A 783 12.54 56.47 27.45
N LYS A 784 12.79 57.09 26.31
CA LYS A 784 14.00 56.90 25.51
C LYS A 784 14.71 58.23 25.25
N THR A 785 16.02 58.23 25.38
CA THR A 785 16.85 59.43 25.25
C THR A 785 17.56 59.43 23.90
N TYR A 786 17.23 60.40 23.04
CA TYR A 786 17.92 60.61 21.77
C TYR A 786 19.00 61.68 21.95
N GLY A 787 20.27 61.28 21.95
CA GLY A 787 21.38 62.19 22.23
C GLY A 787 21.38 62.72 23.66
N ASN A 788 22.24 63.69 23.97
CA ASN A 788 22.57 64.01 25.37
C ASN A 788 21.47 64.75 26.17
N TRP A 789 20.35 65.21 25.58
CA TRP A 789 19.49 66.21 26.27
C TRP A 789 17.97 66.15 26.03
N ALA A 790 17.40 65.09 25.42
CA ALA A 790 15.94 64.99 25.25
C ALA A 790 15.41 63.57 25.50
N THR A 791 14.73 63.39 26.64
CA THR A 791 13.95 62.17 26.93
C THR A 791 12.58 62.28 26.26
N THR A 792 12.32 61.42 25.28
CA THR A 792 11.02 61.31 24.61
C THR A 792 10.33 60.04 25.09
N HIS A 793 9.03 60.12 25.37
CA HIS A 793 8.24 58.92 25.65
C HIS A 793 7.93 58.22 24.34
N THR A 794 8.41 56.99 24.19
CA THR A 794 8.21 56.17 23.00
C THR A 794 7.39 54.93 23.34
N GLN A 795 6.61 54.44 22.39
CA GLN A 795 5.81 53.23 22.58
C GLN A 795 6.64 52.00 22.20
N VAL A 796 6.68 51.00 23.07
CA VAL A 796 7.13 49.65 22.74
C VAL A 796 5.93 48.73 22.61
N GLN A 797 6.01 47.74 21.72
CA GLN A 797 4.94 46.77 21.50
C GLN A 797 5.34 45.44 22.14
N ASN A 798 4.65 45.08 23.22
CA ASN A 798 4.90 43.87 23.99
C ASN A 798 3.93 42.76 23.59
N GLY A 799 4.44 41.54 23.50
CA GLY A 799 3.66 40.33 23.28
C GLY A 799 3.15 39.73 24.59
N ALA A 800 2.10 38.92 24.50
CA ALA A 800 1.53 38.19 25.62
C ALA A 800 2.09 36.76 25.71
N SER A 801 1.80 36.08 26.81
CA SER A 801 2.01 34.64 26.90
C SER A 801 0.83 33.94 26.23
N GLU A 802 1.05 33.40 25.04
CA GLU A 802 -0.01 32.82 24.21
C GLU A 802 0.11 31.30 24.15
N PRO A 803 -1.01 30.55 24.08
CA PRO A 803 -1.03 29.09 24.08
C PRO A 803 -0.64 28.50 22.71
N PHE A 804 0.48 28.96 22.15
CA PHE A 804 1.07 28.45 20.91
C PHE A 804 2.51 28.01 21.18
N ASP A 805 2.92 26.90 20.58
CA ASP A 805 4.32 26.47 20.56
C ASP A 805 5.08 27.27 19.50
N PHE A 806 5.55 28.48 19.83
CA PHE A 806 6.17 29.38 18.86
C PHE A 806 7.46 28.80 18.27
N LYS A 807 8.12 27.88 18.99
CA LYS A 807 9.27 27.14 18.44
C LYS A 807 8.87 26.35 17.19
N ALA A 808 7.66 25.80 17.13
CA ALA A 808 7.14 25.17 15.92
C ALA A 808 6.89 26.21 14.81
N TYR A 809 6.52 27.44 15.13
CA TYR A 809 6.31 28.46 14.10
C TYR A 809 7.61 29.03 13.51
N SER A 810 8.72 28.97 14.27
CA SER A 810 10.02 29.53 13.88
C SER A 810 11.05 28.49 13.44
N SER A 811 10.85 27.20 13.72
CA SER A 811 11.81 26.12 13.41
C SER A 811 11.16 24.83 12.89
N ASP A 812 11.98 23.85 12.52
CA ASP A 812 11.54 22.52 12.07
C ASP A 812 10.97 21.62 13.19
N SER A 813 10.87 22.11 14.43
CA SER A 813 10.27 21.34 15.53
C SER A 813 8.78 21.08 15.30
N GLN A 814 8.31 19.87 15.64
CA GLN A 814 6.87 19.55 15.60
C GLN A 814 6.15 20.29 16.72
N PRO A 815 4.88 20.73 16.51
CA PRO A 815 4.11 21.41 17.55
C PRO A 815 3.86 20.47 18.73
N THR A 816 4.14 20.96 19.95
CA THR A 816 3.93 20.21 21.18
C THR A 816 2.58 20.60 21.81
N PRO A 817 1.65 19.65 22.03
CA PRO A 817 0.34 19.96 22.62
C PRO A 817 0.46 20.59 24.01
N GLY A 818 -0.37 21.61 24.29
CA GLY A 818 -0.43 22.29 25.59
C GLY A 818 0.69 23.28 25.89
N THR A 819 1.64 23.47 24.96
CA THR A 819 2.73 24.44 25.13
C THR A 819 2.25 25.88 25.00
N THR A 820 2.79 26.74 25.86
CA THR A 820 2.59 28.20 25.85
C THR A 820 3.92 28.89 25.62
N SER A 821 3.94 29.94 24.80
CA SER A 821 5.16 30.74 24.53
C SER A 821 4.97 32.18 25.01
N PRO A 822 5.97 32.77 25.69
CA PRO A 822 5.92 34.15 26.13
C PRO A 822 6.25 35.12 24.98
N GLY A 823 5.83 36.39 25.14
CA GLY A 823 6.23 37.48 24.24
C GLY A 823 5.69 37.36 22.81
N ILE A 824 4.55 36.71 22.62
CA ILE A 824 3.95 36.47 21.30
C ILE A 824 2.94 37.56 20.96
N ILE A 825 3.00 38.03 19.72
CA ILE A 825 2.05 38.96 19.12
C ILE A 825 1.30 38.23 18.01
N ILE A 826 -0.03 38.32 18.04
CA ILE A 826 -0.92 37.74 17.04
C ILE A 826 -1.33 38.84 16.06
N ASP A 827 -0.91 38.70 14.80
CA ASP A 827 -1.22 39.64 13.73
C ASP A 827 -2.26 39.05 12.78
N LYS A 828 -3.31 39.81 12.45
CA LYS A 828 -4.32 39.39 11.48
C LYS A 828 -3.74 39.41 10.07
N LEU A 829 -3.97 38.33 9.32
CA LEU A 829 -3.44 38.11 7.98
C LEU A 829 -4.49 38.43 6.92
N GLY A 830 -4.55 39.72 6.54
CA GLY A 830 -5.51 40.26 5.57
C GLY A 830 -6.97 40.26 6.07
N ASP A 831 -7.91 40.58 5.18
CA ASP A 831 -9.33 40.73 5.52
C ASP A 831 -10.02 39.38 5.78
N THR A 832 -11.11 39.42 6.55
CA THR A 832 -11.98 38.26 6.78
C THR A 832 -12.55 37.76 5.47
N LEU A 833 -12.37 36.47 5.18
CA LEU A 833 -13.05 35.81 4.08
C LEU A 833 -14.50 35.57 4.53
N VAL A 834 -15.43 36.37 4.03
CA VAL A 834 -16.85 36.30 4.44
C VAL A 834 -17.51 35.04 3.90
N ALA A 835 -18.48 34.47 4.65
CA ALA A 835 -19.28 33.34 4.23
C ALA A 835 -19.97 33.61 2.86
N PRO A 836 -19.97 32.65 1.92
CA PRO A 836 -20.60 32.82 0.61
C PRO A 836 -22.13 32.90 0.72
N THR A 837 -22.76 33.71 -0.14
CA THR A 837 -24.22 33.95 -0.13
C THR A 837 -25.06 32.68 -0.31
N SER A 838 -24.55 31.68 -1.03
CA SER A 838 -25.19 30.37 -1.19
C SER A 838 -25.37 29.62 0.14
N ALA A 839 -24.46 29.79 1.10
CA ALA A 839 -24.57 29.19 2.43
C ALA A 839 -25.76 29.75 3.24
N GLN A 840 -26.21 30.98 2.95
CA GLN A 840 -27.34 31.61 3.63
C GLN A 840 -28.71 31.11 3.14
N ASN A 841 -28.77 30.47 1.95
CA ASN A 841 -30.03 30.04 1.30
C ASN A 841 -30.37 28.55 1.50
N GLY A 842 -29.78 27.87 2.48
CA GLY A 842 -30.17 26.51 2.86
C GLY A 842 -29.46 25.36 2.12
N THR A 843 -28.50 25.63 1.22
CA THR A 843 -27.60 24.59 0.66
C THR A 843 -26.47 24.16 1.61
N ALA A 844 -26.52 24.63 2.86
CA ALA A 844 -25.55 24.49 3.94
C ALA A 844 -25.26 23.04 4.40
N ASN A 845 -26.09 22.07 4.01
CA ASN A 845 -25.90 20.64 4.29
C ASN A 845 -25.23 19.86 3.15
N SER A 846 -24.80 20.54 2.09
CA SER A 846 -24.10 19.89 0.97
C SER A 846 -22.67 19.48 1.34
N MET A 847 -22.19 18.43 0.67
CA MET A 847 -20.83 17.94 0.78
C MET A 847 -19.91 18.84 -0.05
N PRO A 848 -18.95 19.59 0.54
CA PRO A 848 -18.09 20.45 -0.26
C PRO A 848 -17.00 19.64 -0.98
N ASN A 849 -16.74 20.00 -2.24
CA ASN A 849 -15.53 19.60 -2.95
C ASN A 849 -14.37 20.52 -2.56
N SER A 850 -13.85 20.36 -1.34
CA SER A 850 -12.83 21.25 -0.79
C SER A 850 -11.51 21.22 -1.57
N PHE A 851 -11.17 20.11 -2.22
CA PHE A 851 -9.97 20.05 -3.05
C PHE A 851 -10.11 20.92 -4.32
N GLY A 852 -11.29 20.92 -4.94
CA GLY A 852 -11.59 21.73 -6.13
C GLY A 852 -12.20 23.10 -5.82
N SER A 853 -12.21 23.55 -4.57
CA SER A 853 -12.95 24.74 -4.15
C SER A 853 -12.14 26.03 -4.30
N ALA A 854 -12.74 27.02 -4.96
CA ALA A 854 -12.21 28.39 -5.00
C ALA A 854 -12.08 29.03 -3.61
N ARG A 855 -12.90 28.59 -2.64
CA ARG A 855 -12.81 29.07 -1.26
C ARG A 855 -11.57 28.52 -0.57
N THR A 856 -11.26 27.24 -0.76
CA THR A 856 -10.01 26.64 -0.28
C THR A 856 -8.81 27.32 -0.94
N ASP A 857 -8.88 27.65 -2.22
CA ASP A 857 -7.83 28.40 -2.92
C ASP A 857 -7.61 29.79 -2.31
N ALA A 858 -8.67 30.54 -1.99
CA ALA A 858 -8.54 31.83 -1.33
C ALA A 858 -7.86 31.74 0.05
N ILE A 859 -8.12 30.68 0.82
CA ILE A 859 -7.44 30.42 2.11
C ILE A 859 -5.95 30.15 1.86
N ILE A 860 -5.63 29.27 0.91
CA ILE A 860 -4.25 28.89 0.60
C ILE A 860 -3.46 30.08 0.06
N ASP A 861 -4.02 30.85 -0.86
CA ASP A 861 -3.40 32.04 -1.41
C ASP A 861 -3.07 33.04 -0.32
N ARG A 862 -3.98 33.23 0.65
CA ARG A 862 -3.71 34.11 1.80
C ARG A 862 -2.53 33.62 2.63
N ILE A 863 -2.39 32.32 2.84
CA ILE A 863 -1.24 31.73 3.55
C ILE A 863 0.04 31.90 2.73
N MET A 864 0.03 31.52 1.45
CA MET A 864 1.21 31.51 0.58
C MET A 864 1.69 32.91 0.18
N GLN A 865 0.82 33.93 0.23
CA GLN A 865 1.20 35.32 -0.02
C GLN A 865 1.54 36.06 1.27
N GLY A 866 0.80 35.80 2.35
CA GLY A 866 0.92 36.57 3.59
C GLY A 866 1.93 36.02 4.60
N ASN A 867 2.13 34.70 4.66
CA ASN A 867 2.98 34.06 5.66
C ASN A 867 3.75 32.86 5.08
N PHE A 868 4.30 33.02 3.87
CA PHE A 868 5.10 31.99 3.25
C PHE A 868 6.35 31.68 4.07
N VAL A 869 6.67 30.39 4.18
CA VAL A 869 7.78 29.87 5.00
C VAL A 869 9.15 30.42 4.57
N HIS A 870 9.31 30.76 3.29
CA HIS A 870 10.56 31.34 2.78
C HIS A 870 10.42 32.83 2.48
N HIS A 871 11.26 33.64 3.13
CA HIS A 871 11.44 35.02 2.73
C HIS A 871 12.32 35.10 1.47
N ARG A 872 11.84 35.79 0.43
CA ARG A 872 12.52 35.90 -0.87
C ARG A 872 13.98 36.35 -0.74
N ASP A 873 14.22 37.46 -0.03
CA ASP A 873 15.56 38.05 0.07
C ASP A 873 16.57 37.16 0.82
N SER A 874 16.10 36.41 1.82
CA SER A 874 16.93 35.43 2.52
C SER A 874 17.37 34.30 1.60
N VAL A 875 16.43 33.79 0.78
CA VAL A 875 16.73 32.74 -0.20
C VAL A 875 17.63 33.25 -1.33
N LEU A 876 17.39 34.48 -1.81
CA LEU A 876 18.23 35.10 -2.84
C LEU A 876 19.66 35.32 -2.34
N THR A 877 19.83 35.76 -1.09
CA THR A 877 21.15 35.92 -0.46
C THR A 877 21.88 34.57 -0.36
N ALA A 878 21.18 33.53 0.09
CA ALA A 878 21.72 32.17 0.13
C ALA A 878 22.10 31.64 -1.25
N ALA A 879 21.24 31.84 -2.26
CA ALA A 879 21.46 31.42 -3.64
C ALA A 879 22.65 32.15 -4.31
N ARG A 880 22.85 33.43 -4.00
CA ARG A 880 24.03 34.19 -4.45
C ARG A 880 25.32 33.60 -3.88
N GLY A 881 25.31 33.21 -2.62
CA GLY A 881 26.48 32.69 -1.90
C GLY A 881 27.60 33.74 -1.80
N GLU A 882 28.57 33.50 -0.91
CA GLU A 882 29.66 34.44 -0.69
C GLU A 882 30.96 33.97 -1.33
N LEU A 883 31.63 34.86 -2.08
CA LEU A 883 33.00 34.66 -2.54
C LEU A 883 33.98 35.35 -1.59
N GLN A 884 35.10 34.71 -1.29
CA GLN A 884 36.21 35.27 -0.47
C GLN A 884 36.65 36.67 -0.94
N LEU A 885 36.62 36.90 -2.26
CA LEU A 885 36.99 38.19 -2.87
C LEU A 885 35.95 39.29 -2.59
N GLU A 886 34.67 38.94 -2.52
CA GLU A 886 33.59 39.89 -2.17
C GLU A 886 33.68 40.27 -0.69
N GLN A 887 33.94 39.30 0.20
CA GLN A 887 34.21 39.55 1.62
C GLN A 887 35.42 40.47 1.83
N SER A 888 36.45 40.36 0.99
CA SER A 888 37.64 41.22 1.06
C SER A 888 37.40 42.64 0.53
N ARG A 889 36.32 42.86 -0.24
CA ARG A 889 35.92 44.16 -0.80
C ARG A 889 34.93 44.91 0.11
N GLU A 890 34.19 44.19 0.96
CA GLU A 890 33.15 44.72 1.84
C GLU A 890 33.59 44.67 3.33
N VAL A 891 33.75 45.83 3.99
CA VAL A 891 34.34 45.92 5.36
C VAL A 891 33.30 45.83 6.49
N LEU A 892 32.00 45.73 6.21
CA LEU A 892 30.99 45.62 7.26
C LEU A 892 29.89 44.62 6.89
N ARG A 893 29.87 43.45 7.53
CA ARG A 893 28.64 42.67 7.69
C ARG A 893 28.43 42.18 9.11
N ARG A 894 27.16 42.24 9.54
CA ARG A 894 26.66 41.83 10.85
C ARG A 894 25.70 40.66 10.63
N ASN A 895 26.12 39.46 11.06
CA ASN A 895 25.37 38.22 11.28
C ASN A 895 24.30 37.78 10.25
N ASP A 896 24.69 37.13 9.15
CA ASP A 896 23.75 36.42 8.25
C ASP A 896 23.74 34.89 8.48
N ALA A 897 24.52 34.39 9.44
CA ALA A 897 24.63 32.96 9.72
C ALA A 897 23.32 32.31 10.21
N ILE A 898 22.39 33.11 10.77
CA ILE A 898 21.09 32.63 11.25
C ILE A 898 20.15 32.33 10.07
N LEU A 899 20.19 33.12 9.00
CA LEU A 899 19.25 33.04 7.86
C LEU A 899 19.47 31.79 6.98
N LEU A 900 20.71 31.33 6.83
CA LEU A 900 21.05 30.13 6.04
C LEU A 900 20.55 28.82 6.68
N SER A 901 20.43 28.78 8.00
CA SER A 901 19.99 27.59 8.75
C SER A 901 18.46 27.37 8.73
N MET A 902 17.69 28.35 8.23
CA MET A 902 16.22 28.40 8.32
C MET A 902 15.48 28.13 7.00
N ILE A 903 16.19 27.76 5.94
CA ILE A 903 15.58 27.40 4.65
C ILE A 903 15.31 25.87 4.67
N PRO A 904 14.08 25.41 4.97
CA PRO A 904 13.75 24.00 4.86
C PRO A 904 14.14 23.45 3.48
N PHE A 905 14.55 22.17 3.46
CA PHE A 905 15.08 21.43 2.31
C PHE A 905 16.54 21.73 1.87
N VAL A 906 17.20 22.79 2.33
CA VAL A 906 18.62 23.05 1.96
C VAL A 906 19.58 22.00 2.53
N GLY A 907 19.35 21.50 3.75
CA GLY A 907 20.15 20.41 4.33
C GLY A 907 20.09 19.12 3.52
N ALA A 908 18.89 18.70 3.11
CA ALA A 908 18.69 17.53 2.24
C ALA A 908 19.29 17.74 0.82
N ILE A 909 19.33 18.98 0.33
CA ILE A 909 19.94 19.35 -0.96
C ILE A 909 21.47 19.33 -0.88
N MET A 910 22.08 19.81 0.21
CA MET A 910 23.54 19.73 0.40
C MET A 910 24.03 18.30 0.59
N ASP A 911 23.23 17.43 1.22
CA ASP A 911 23.53 16.00 1.35
C ASP A 911 23.37 15.24 0.01
N LEU A 912 22.45 15.70 -0.85
CA LEU A 912 22.26 15.18 -2.22
C LEU A 912 23.45 15.52 -3.15
N VAL A 913 24.02 16.72 -3.02
CA VAL A 913 25.22 17.16 -3.78
C VAL A 913 26.49 16.46 -3.26
N LYS A 914 26.53 16.05 -2.00
CA LYS A 914 27.66 15.32 -1.38
C LYS A 914 27.64 13.80 -1.60
N GLY A 915 26.66 13.27 -2.34
CA GLY A 915 26.58 11.84 -2.66
C GLY A 915 26.08 10.95 -1.51
N ASN A 916 25.52 11.53 -0.44
CA ASN A 916 24.91 10.79 0.66
C ASN A 916 23.41 10.55 0.39
N TRP A 917 23.11 9.48 -0.34
CA TRP A 917 21.74 9.04 -0.59
C TRP A 917 21.19 8.25 0.60
N VAL A 918 20.70 8.92 1.66
CA VAL A 918 19.98 8.18 2.73
C VAL A 918 18.66 8.81 3.21
N GLU A 919 18.33 10.10 3.05
CA GLU A 919 17.07 10.63 3.63
C GLU A 919 16.20 11.54 2.73
N GLY A 920 16.54 11.69 1.44
CA GLY A 920 16.00 12.73 0.54
C GLY A 920 14.69 12.42 -0.21
N THR A 921 13.83 11.53 0.29
CA THR A 921 12.43 11.42 -0.18
C THR A 921 11.50 11.36 1.03
N ARG A 922 11.21 12.52 1.65
CA ARG A 922 10.10 12.66 2.59
C ARG A 922 8.77 12.53 1.82
N GLY A 923 8.45 11.28 1.48
CA GLY A 923 7.14 10.77 1.07
C GLY A 923 6.61 11.24 -0.29
N LEU A 924 5.80 10.40 -0.92
CA LEU A 924 4.52 10.88 -1.43
C LEU A 924 3.71 11.43 -0.23
N LEU A 925 4.13 12.56 0.35
CA LEU A 925 3.30 13.49 1.13
C LEU A 925 2.30 12.91 2.15
N ILE A 926 2.79 11.95 2.94
CA ILE A 926 2.25 11.44 4.22
C ILE A 926 0.94 10.64 4.13
N ASP A 927 1.07 9.32 3.94
CA ASP A 927 0.14 8.35 4.55
C ASP A 927 0.85 7.15 5.21
N THR A 928 2.15 7.30 5.50
CA THR A 928 2.98 6.26 6.15
C THR A 928 3.80 6.75 7.36
N VAL A 929 3.69 8.01 7.79
CA VAL A 929 4.48 8.51 8.94
C VAL A 929 3.93 8.01 10.29
N GLY A 930 2.68 7.56 10.36
CA GLY A 930 2.20 6.81 11.53
C GLY A 930 2.92 5.47 11.76
N ALA A 931 3.51 4.88 10.72
CA ALA A 931 4.09 3.54 10.76
C ALA A 931 5.63 3.51 10.94
N LEU A 932 6.33 4.65 10.86
CA LEU A 932 7.80 4.70 10.97
C LEU A 932 8.32 5.12 12.34
N VAL A 933 7.47 5.61 13.24
CA VAL A 933 7.87 5.95 14.63
C VAL A 933 7.72 4.74 15.59
N GLY A 934 7.10 3.64 15.13
CA GLY A 934 6.86 2.42 15.93
C GLY A 934 7.68 1.20 15.49
N GLY A 935 8.99 1.17 15.77
CA GLY A 935 9.73 -0.03 16.20
C GLY A 935 9.70 -1.37 15.43
N ALA A 936 9.46 -1.45 14.11
CA ALA A 936 9.45 -2.75 13.38
C ALA A 936 10.34 -2.78 12.12
N ALA A 937 11.65 -2.51 12.27
CA ALA A 937 12.60 -2.43 11.15
C ALA A 937 13.11 -3.78 10.59
N SER A 938 12.64 -4.95 11.05
CA SER A 938 13.35 -6.22 10.81
C SER A 938 12.73 -7.20 9.79
N ALA A 939 11.70 -6.84 9.02
CA ALA A 939 11.06 -7.81 8.12
C ALA A 939 10.61 -7.28 6.74
N VAL A 940 11.39 -6.43 6.05
CA VAL A 940 11.10 -6.03 4.65
C VAL A 940 12.39 -5.82 3.85
N GLY A 941 13.15 -6.89 3.57
CA GLY A 941 14.41 -6.81 2.82
C GLY A 941 14.28 -6.80 1.29
N SER A 942 13.16 -7.29 0.72
CA SER A 942 13.06 -7.57 -0.73
C SER A 942 12.17 -6.63 -1.53
N LEU A 943 11.21 -5.91 -0.91
CA LEU A 943 10.29 -5.01 -1.63
C LEU A 943 10.75 -3.54 -1.68
N VAL A 944 11.73 -3.16 -0.85
CA VAL A 944 12.24 -1.78 -0.74
C VAL A 944 13.20 -1.41 -1.88
N LYS A 945 13.83 -2.38 -2.56
CA LYS A 945 14.89 -2.11 -3.56
C LYS A 945 14.43 -1.50 -4.90
N THR A 946 13.14 -1.16 -5.06
CA THR A 946 12.61 -0.61 -6.33
C THR A 946 11.94 0.76 -6.10
N THR A 947 12.73 1.71 -5.63
CA THR A 947 12.34 3.00 -5.02
C THR A 947 11.83 4.10 -5.97
N LYS A 948 11.51 3.81 -7.25
CA LYS A 948 10.84 4.82 -8.09
C LYS A 948 9.33 4.80 -7.85
N VAL A 949 8.78 6.00 -7.64
CA VAL A 949 7.35 6.24 -7.41
C VAL A 949 6.56 5.74 -8.61
N VAL A 950 6.14 4.48 -8.57
CA VAL A 950 5.15 3.97 -9.53
C VAL A 950 3.79 4.35 -8.96
N ALA A 951 3.00 5.02 -9.78
CA ALA A 951 1.63 5.36 -9.42
C ALA A 951 0.88 4.09 -8.95
N PRO A 952 0.11 4.16 -7.85
CA PRO A 952 -0.75 3.05 -7.47
C PRO A 952 -1.77 2.78 -8.59
N PHE A 953 -2.30 1.58 -8.57
CA PHE A 953 -3.20 0.96 -9.53
C PHE A 953 -4.43 1.81 -9.80
N GLY A 954 -4.93 2.57 -8.80
CA GLY A 954 -6.03 3.52 -8.99
C GLY A 954 -5.78 4.49 -10.14
N ALA A 955 -4.54 4.98 -10.33
CA ALA A 955 -4.21 5.89 -11.43
C ALA A 955 -4.48 5.34 -12.85
N LYS A 956 -4.42 4.01 -13.01
CA LYS A 956 -4.50 3.34 -14.31
C LYS A 956 -5.80 2.55 -14.46
N ALA A 957 -6.29 1.99 -13.35
CA ALA A 957 -7.53 1.24 -13.28
C ALA A 957 -8.78 2.09 -13.53
N PHE A 958 -8.64 3.42 -13.49
CA PHE A 958 -9.74 4.36 -13.72
C PHE A 958 -9.76 4.98 -15.13
N ARG A 959 -8.78 4.66 -16.00
CA ARG A 959 -8.61 5.26 -17.34
C ARG A 959 -9.42 4.59 -18.47
N VAL A 960 -10.56 3.99 -18.13
CA VAL A 960 -11.39 3.16 -19.02
C VAL A 960 -11.80 3.86 -20.34
N LEU A 961 -11.79 5.20 -20.38
CA LEU A 961 -12.16 6.00 -21.56
C LEU A 961 -11.22 5.87 -22.77
N GLU A 962 -9.95 5.48 -22.60
CA GLU A 962 -9.05 5.24 -23.76
C GLU A 962 -9.40 3.94 -24.53
N LYS A 963 -10.19 3.04 -23.95
CA LYS A 963 -10.42 1.68 -24.50
C LYS A 963 -11.87 1.33 -24.88
N GLY A 964 -12.80 2.30 -24.84
CA GLY A 964 -14.12 2.16 -25.45
C GLY A 964 -15.28 2.11 -24.45
N VAL A 965 -16.23 3.04 -24.64
CA VAL A 965 -17.40 3.35 -23.77
C VAL A 965 -18.37 2.17 -23.55
N LEU A 966 -18.28 1.09 -24.32
CA LEU A 966 -19.29 0.01 -24.35
C LEU A 966 -19.29 -0.94 -23.15
N VAL A 967 -18.21 -0.99 -22.36
CA VAL A 967 -18.03 -1.99 -21.28
C VAL A 967 -18.54 -1.49 -19.92
N VAL A 968 -18.66 -0.17 -19.72
CA VAL A 968 -18.86 0.42 -18.39
C VAL A 968 -20.31 0.30 -17.88
N SER A 969 -21.32 0.37 -18.76
CA SER A 969 -22.73 0.42 -18.33
C SER A 969 -23.20 -0.83 -17.54
N GLY A 970 -22.65 -2.01 -17.82
CA GLY A 970 -22.98 -3.24 -17.09
C GLY A 970 -22.33 -3.38 -15.71
N PHE A 971 -21.29 -2.58 -15.42
CA PHE A 971 -20.54 -2.66 -14.16
C PHE A 971 -20.90 -1.54 -13.16
N LEU A 972 -21.71 -0.56 -13.56
CA LEU A 972 -22.09 0.59 -12.73
C LEU A 972 -23.31 0.35 -11.83
N ASN A 973 -23.88 -0.87 -11.82
CA ASN A 973 -25.00 -1.21 -10.94
C ASN A 973 -24.50 -1.97 -9.69
N PRO A 974 -24.25 -1.29 -8.56
CA PRO A 974 -23.78 -1.91 -7.32
C PRO A 974 -24.83 -2.82 -6.65
N LEU A 975 -26.08 -2.85 -7.13
CA LEU A 975 -27.14 -3.72 -6.60
C LEU A 975 -26.95 -5.20 -6.95
N ASP A 976 -26.13 -5.53 -7.94
CA ASP A 976 -25.95 -6.90 -8.45
C ASP A 976 -24.72 -7.62 -7.92
N GLY A 977 -23.95 -7.04 -6.98
CA GLY A 977 -22.87 -7.73 -6.28
C GLY A 977 -21.93 -8.53 -7.19
N SER A 978 -20.86 -7.91 -7.67
CA SER A 978 -19.83 -8.49 -8.57
C SER A 978 -19.19 -9.83 -8.16
N ALA A 979 -19.58 -10.42 -7.03
CA ALA A 979 -19.28 -11.82 -6.69
C ALA A 979 -19.82 -12.81 -7.73
N ASP A 980 -20.74 -12.38 -8.61
CA ASP A 980 -21.46 -13.27 -9.52
C ASP A 980 -20.88 -13.42 -10.93
N LEU A 981 -19.74 -12.80 -11.27
CA LEU A 981 -19.18 -12.96 -12.62
C LEU A 981 -18.76 -14.42 -12.90
N LEU A 982 -18.30 -15.13 -11.87
CA LEU A 982 -17.95 -16.56 -11.92
C LEU A 982 -19.18 -17.49 -11.78
N ALA A 983 -20.21 -17.12 -11.01
CA ALA A 983 -21.44 -17.90 -10.91
C ALA A 983 -22.33 -17.76 -12.17
N ALA A 984 -22.23 -16.62 -12.87
CA ALA A 984 -22.93 -16.34 -14.12
C ALA A 984 -22.19 -16.85 -15.37
N GLY A 985 -20.95 -17.34 -15.25
CA GLY A 985 -20.21 -17.97 -16.37
C GLY A 985 -20.92 -19.20 -16.98
N ALA A 986 -21.90 -19.76 -16.27
CA ALA A 986 -22.77 -20.85 -16.74
C ALA A 986 -24.10 -20.36 -17.39
N LYS A 987 -24.39 -19.05 -17.38
CA LYS A 987 -25.69 -18.46 -17.77
C LYS A 987 -25.62 -17.75 -19.13
N GLY A 988 -25.82 -18.48 -20.22
CA GLY A 988 -25.93 -17.91 -21.56
C GLY A 988 -27.15 -17.01 -21.83
N ILE A 989 -27.54 -16.07 -20.96
CA ILE A 989 -28.62 -15.09 -21.21
C ILE A 989 -28.32 -13.73 -20.55
N PHE A 990 -28.24 -12.66 -21.34
CA PHE A 990 -28.41 -11.27 -20.90
C PHE A 990 -29.27 -10.49 -21.91
N ALA A 991 -30.20 -9.68 -21.39
CA ALA A 991 -30.95 -8.71 -22.19
C ALA A 991 -30.07 -7.49 -22.50
N VAL A 992 -29.63 -7.37 -23.75
CA VAL A 992 -28.94 -6.19 -24.29
C VAL A 992 -30.00 -5.23 -24.83
N PRO A 993 -29.95 -3.90 -24.54
CA PRO A 993 -30.80 -2.94 -25.26
C PRO A 993 -30.55 -3.08 -26.77
N LYS A 994 -31.60 -3.05 -27.60
CA LYS A 994 -31.64 -3.39 -29.04
C LYS A 994 -30.73 -2.58 -30.01
N LEU A 995 -29.46 -2.34 -29.70
CA LEU A 995 -28.52 -1.56 -30.53
C LEU A 995 -27.34 -2.37 -31.10
N LEU A 996 -27.31 -3.70 -30.94
CA LEU A 996 -26.26 -4.57 -31.50
C LEU A 996 -26.89 -5.75 -32.24
N SER A 997 -27.28 -5.56 -33.50
CA SER A 997 -27.98 -6.59 -34.29
C SER A 997 -27.10 -7.38 -35.28
N LYS A 998 -25.75 -7.31 -35.23
CA LYS A 998 -24.90 -7.96 -36.25
C LYS A 998 -23.58 -8.60 -35.78
N VAL A 999 -23.47 -9.11 -34.54
CA VAL A 999 -22.37 -10.03 -34.17
C VAL A 999 -22.89 -11.06 -33.15
N PRO A 1000 -22.73 -12.39 -33.37
CA PRO A 1000 -22.97 -13.35 -32.31
C PRO A 1000 -21.73 -13.42 -31.41
N LYS A 1001 -21.89 -13.29 -30.07
CA LYS A 1001 -21.35 -14.29 -29.11
C LYS A 1001 -21.45 -13.90 -27.61
N PRO A 1002 -21.67 -14.89 -26.73
CA PRO A 1002 -21.62 -14.81 -25.26
C PRO A 1002 -20.17 -14.82 -24.68
N THR A 1003 -19.22 -14.13 -25.31
CA THR A 1003 -17.78 -14.32 -25.06
C THR A 1003 -17.18 -13.49 -23.93
N LEU A 1004 -17.72 -12.33 -23.56
CA LEU A 1004 -17.02 -11.41 -22.65
C LEU A 1004 -16.93 -11.92 -21.20
N MET A 1005 -18.02 -12.51 -20.66
CA MET A 1005 -18.04 -13.01 -19.28
C MET A 1005 -17.21 -14.28 -19.10
N THR A 1006 -17.24 -15.20 -20.08
CA THR A 1006 -16.39 -16.40 -20.06
C THR A 1006 -14.92 -16.04 -20.19
N THR A 1007 -14.59 -15.01 -20.96
CA THR A 1007 -13.22 -14.49 -21.02
C THR A 1007 -12.78 -13.85 -19.72
N LEU A 1008 -13.62 -13.05 -19.05
CA LEU A 1008 -13.28 -12.42 -17.77
C LEU A 1008 -13.11 -13.44 -16.64
N GLY A 1009 -14.03 -14.41 -16.52
CA GLY A 1009 -13.89 -15.50 -15.55
C GLY A 1009 -12.66 -16.36 -15.79
N ALA A 1010 -12.32 -16.65 -17.05
CA ALA A 1010 -11.08 -17.35 -17.39
C ALA A 1010 -9.83 -16.53 -17.06
N VAL A 1011 -9.88 -15.20 -17.19
CA VAL A 1011 -8.80 -14.29 -16.81
C VAL A 1011 -8.63 -14.23 -15.29
N GLU A 1012 -9.73 -14.14 -14.53
CA GLU A 1012 -9.70 -14.23 -13.06
C GLU A 1012 -9.10 -15.55 -12.58
N GLU A 1013 -9.49 -16.68 -13.17
CA GLU A 1013 -8.92 -17.99 -12.80
C GLU A 1013 -7.44 -18.12 -13.18
N LYS A 1014 -7.00 -17.52 -14.30
CA LYS A 1014 -5.57 -17.41 -14.62
C LYS A 1014 -4.82 -16.60 -13.58
N LEU A 1015 -5.38 -15.47 -13.13
CA LEU A 1015 -4.82 -14.63 -12.08
C LEU A 1015 -4.74 -15.39 -10.74
N ARG A 1016 -5.81 -16.07 -10.32
CA ARG A 1016 -5.87 -16.91 -9.12
C ARG A 1016 -4.78 -18.00 -9.14
N THR A 1017 -4.64 -18.68 -10.27
CA THR A 1017 -3.63 -19.74 -10.46
C THR A 1017 -2.22 -19.16 -10.40
N TYR A 1018 -1.98 -18.03 -11.06
CA TYR A 1018 -0.68 -17.36 -11.05
C TYR A 1018 -0.29 -16.91 -9.64
N LEU A 1019 -1.23 -16.38 -8.85
CA LEU A 1019 -1.00 -15.92 -7.48
C LEU A 1019 -0.86 -17.06 -6.46
N GLY A 1020 -0.95 -18.32 -6.89
CA GLY A 1020 -0.70 -19.50 -6.05
C GLY A 1020 -1.80 -19.80 -5.03
N VAL A 1021 -3.03 -19.32 -5.25
CA VAL A 1021 -4.16 -19.55 -4.36
C VAL A 1021 -4.50 -21.06 -4.35
N SER A 1022 -4.56 -21.67 -3.16
CA SER A 1022 -4.68 -23.13 -2.98
C SER A 1022 -5.83 -23.79 -3.76
N GLY A 1023 -6.92 -23.06 -4.01
CA GLY A 1023 -8.04 -23.49 -4.84
C GLY A 1023 -7.69 -23.67 -6.33
N GLY A 1024 -6.89 -22.76 -6.89
CA GLY A 1024 -6.40 -22.85 -8.28
C GLY A 1024 -5.36 -23.96 -8.46
N VAL A 1025 -4.57 -24.24 -7.42
CA VAL A 1025 -3.59 -25.35 -7.42
C VAL A 1025 -4.28 -26.72 -7.32
N LYS A 1026 -5.39 -26.83 -6.58
CA LYS A 1026 -6.16 -28.10 -6.47
C LYS A 1026 -6.82 -28.52 -7.78
N GLN A 1027 -7.15 -27.58 -8.67
CA GLN A 1027 -7.81 -27.88 -9.94
C GLN A 1027 -6.91 -28.63 -10.94
N LEU A 1028 -5.58 -28.56 -10.75
CA LEU A 1028 -4.59 -29.36 -11.49
C LEU A 1028 -4.53 -30.83 -11.00
N ALA A 1029 -5.14 -31.18 -9.87
CA ALA A 1029 -5.09 -32.51 -9.27
C ALA A 1029 -6.39 -33.35 -9.42
N THR A 1030 -7.49 -32.75 -9.88
CA THR A 1030 -8.83 -33.38 -9.92
C THR A 1030 -9.28 -33.81 -11.32
N THR A 1031 -8.41 -34.49 -12.08
CA THR A 1031 -8.81 -35.14 -13.35
C THR A 1031 -8.98 -36.65 -13.23
N GLN A 1032 -9.29 -37.17 -12.03
CA GLN A 1032 -9.76 -38.55 -11.87
C GLN A 1032 -10.69 -38.70 -10.66
N ARG A 1033 -11.99 -38.90 -10.93
CA ARG A 1033 -12.86 -39.80 -10.16
C ARG A 1033 -13.89 -40.42 -11.10
N GLY A 1034 -13.96 -41.75 -11.07
CA GLY A 1034 -14.97 -42.54 -11.76
C GLY A 1034 -16.21 -42.77 -10.90
N SER A 1035 -17.35 -42.83 -11.60
CA SER A 1035 -18.58 -43.58 -11.33
C SER A 1035 -19.20 -43.55 -9.92
N GLU A 1036 -20.25 -42.75 -9.77
CA GLU A 1036 -21.66 -43.20 -9.67
C GLU A 1036 -22.56 -41.96 -9.84
N GLN A 1037 -23.32 -41.89 -10.95
CA GLN A 1037 -24.19 -40.75 -11.25
C GLN A 1037 -25.56 -40.97 -10.60
N ALA A 1038 -25.92 -40.11 -9.64
CA ALA A 1038 -27.33 -39.78 -9.43
C ALA A 1038 -27.84 -39.06 -10.68
N THR A 1039 -29.07 -39.34 -11.13
CA THR A 1039 -29.72 -38.64 -12.24
C THR A 1039 -29.93 -37.16 -11.88
N ALA A 1040 -28.96 -36.33 -12.22
CA ALA A 1040 -29.05 -34.88 -12.06
C ALA A 1040 -29.85 -34.28 -13.23
N SER A 1041 -30.81 -33.41 -12.91
CA SER A 1041 -31.62 -32.66 -13.87
C SER A 1041 -31.17 -31.21 -13.92
N ASP A 1042 -31.07 -30.64 -15.12
CA ASP A 1042 -30.83 -29.22 -15.29
C ASP A 1042 -32.13 -28.44 -15.02
N GLY A 1043 -32.02 -27.26 -14.42
CA GLY A 1043 -33.18 -26.40 -14.16
C GLY A 1043 -32.81 -25.04 -13.58
N LEU A 1044 -33.84 -24.25 -13.28
CA LEU A 1044 -33.69 -22.87 -12.79
C LEU A 1044 -34.18 -22.75 -11.34
N TYR A 1045 -33.41 -22.08 -10.49
CA TYR A 1045 -33.81 -21.69 -9.15
C TYR A 1045 -33.39 -20.24 -8.89
N HIS A 1046 -34.34 -19.32 -8.62
CA HIS A 1046 -34.10 -17.88 -8.44
C HIS A 1046 -33.22 -17.23 -9.54
N GLY A 1047 -33.43 -17.59 -10.81
CA GLY A 1047 -32.63 -17.05 -11.92
C GLY A 1047 -31.21 -17.61 -12.00
N VAL A 1048 -30.89 -18.66 -11.24
CA VAL A 1048 -29.63 -19.39 -11.27
C VAL A 1048 -29.84 -20.76 -11.93
N ASN A 1049 -29.10 -21.04 -12.99
CA ASN A 1049 -29.06 -22.36 -13.61
C ASN A 1049 -28.26 -23.29 -12.72
N ILE A 1050 -28.84 -24.43 -12.38
CA ILE A 1050 -28.18 -25.43 -11.54
C ILE A 1050 -28.44 -26.83 -12.07
N LYS A 1051 -27.53 -27.73 -11.70
CA LYS A 1051 -27.83 -29.15 -11.67
C LYS A 1051 -28.43 -29.47 -10.32
N ALA A 1052 -29.57 -30.16 -10.33
CA ALA A 1052 -30.23 -30.60 -9.12
C ALA A 1052 -30.47 -32.10 -9.17
N THR A 1053 -30.45 -32.76 -8.01
CA THR A 1053 -30.79 -34.16 -7.86
C THR A 1053 -31.92 -34.31 -6.85
N GLN A 1054 -32.81 -35.26 -7.10
CA GLN A 1054 -33.95 -35.52 -6.22
C GLN A 1054 -33.59 -36.60 -5.21
N ILE A 1055 -33.77 -36.30 -3.93
CA ILE A 1055 -33.51 -37.21 -2.81
C ILE A 1055 -34.72 -37.16 -1.88
N ASP A 1056 -35.30 -38.32 -1.59
CA ASP A 1056 -36.48 -38.46 -0.73
C ASP A 1056 -37.65 -37.54 -1.14
N GLY A 1057 -37.83 -37.32 -2.45
CA GLY A 1057 -38.87 -36.47 -3.03
C GLY A 1057 -38.53 -34.97 -3.11
N LEU A 1058 -37.40 -34.54 -2.55
CA LEU A 1058 -36.98 -33.13 -2.50
C LEU A 1058 -35.81 -32.86 -3.45
N TRP A 1059 -35.79 -31.68 -4.07
CA TRP A 1059 -34.72 -31.25 -4.99
C TRP A 1059 -33.59 -30.59 -4.22
N TYR A 1060 -32.35 -31.02 -4.49
CA TYR A 1060 -31.14 -30.42 -3.95
C TYR A 1060 -30.22 -29.98 -5.08
N ALA A 1061 -29.56 -28.84 -4.94
CA ALA A 1061 -28.49 -28.48 -5.86
C ALA A 1061 -27.34 -29.50 -5.75
N THR A 1062 -26.63 -29.75 -6.84
CA THR A 1062 -25.43 -30.60 -6.81
C THR A 1062 -24.18 -29.75 -6.73
N ASP A 1063 -23.26 -30.11 -5.85
CA ASP A 1063 -21.93 -29.50 -5.79
C ASP A 1063 -21.19 -29.76 -7.12
N PRO A 1064 -20.70 -28.71 -7.80
CA PRO A 1064 -20.09 -28.84 -9.12
C PRO A 1064 -18.75 -29.59 -9.14
N LYS A 1065 -18.10 -29.78 -7.98
CA LYS A 1065 -16.84 -30.52 -7.84
C LYS A 1065 -17.07 -31.98 -7.47
N THR A 1066 -18.04 -32.27 -6.61
CA THR A 1066 -18.26 -33.62 -6.08
C THR A 1066 -19.44 -34.35 -6.74
N GLY A 1067 -20.36 -33.61 -7.36
CA GLY A 1067 -21.62 -34.14 -7.90
C GLY A 1067 -22.63 -34.53 -6.81
N LEU A 1068 -22.31 -34.32 -5.53
CA LEU A 1068 -23.17 -34.68 -4.40
C LEU A 1068 -24.24 -33.59 -4.16
N PRO A 1069 -25.42 -33.96 -3.63
CA PRO A 1069 -26.42 -32.99 -3.17
C PRO A 1069 -25.83 -32.05 -2.11
N VAL A 1070 -26.16 -30.75 -2.18
CA VAL A 1070 -25.66 -29.72 -1.27
C VAL A 1070 -26.71 -28.67 -0.96
N GLY A 1071 -26.72 -28.17 0.28
CA GLY A 1071 -27.64 -27.13 0.73
C GLY A 1071 -28.93 -27.66 1.32
N THR A 1072 -29.93 -26.79 1.45
CA THR A 1072 -31.29 -27.16 1.84
C THR A 1072 -32.16 -27.47 0.61
N PRO A 1073 -33.34 -28.10 0.78
CA PRO A 1073 -34.28 -28.33 -0.31
C PRO A 1073 -34.61 -27.06 -1.11
N LEU A 1074 -34.71 -27.21 -2.42
CA LEU A 1074 -35.01 -26.14 -3.36
C LEU A 1074 -36.52 -26.05 -3.62
N ASP A 1075 -37.21 -25.27 -2.80
CA ASP A 1075 -38.64 -25.02 -2.95
C ASP A 1075 -38.90 -24.21 -4.23
N GLY A 1076 -39.61 -24.81 -5.21
CA GLY A 1076 -39.91 -24.16 -6.49
C GLY A 1076 -38.84 -24.32 -7.57
N PHE A 1077 -37.96 -25.33 -7.47
CA PHE A 1077 -37.13 -25.76 -8.60
C PHE A 1077 -38.01 -26.29 -9.75
N PHE A 1078 -37.77 -25.78 -10.96
CA PHE A 1078 -38.40 -26.28 -12.19
C PHE A 1078 -37.36 -27.03 -13.01
N SER A 1079 -37.55 -28.35 -13.15
CA SER A 1079 -36.74 -29.17 -14.06
C SER A 1079 -37.03 -28.76 -15.51
N ALA A 1080 -35.98 -28.53 -16.29
CA ALA A 1080 -36.09 -28.18 -17.71
C ALA A 1080 -36.53 -29.34 -18.59
#